data_AF-A0A0D5M7W6-F1
#
_entry.id   AF-A0A0D5M7W6-F1
#
_cell.length_a   1.000
_cell.length_b   1.000
_cell.length_c   1.000
_cell.angle_alpha   90.00
_cell.angle_beta   90.00
_cell.angle_gamma   90.00
#
_symmetry.space_group_name_H-M   'P 1'
#
loop_
_entity.id
_entity.type
_entity.pdbx_description
1 polymer ?
#
loop_
_entity_poly.entity_id
_entity_poly.type
_entity_poly.pdbx_seq_one_letter_code
_entity_poly.pdbx_strand_id
1 'polypeptide(L)'
;MKIKTLGMAALLLAGASGAQAQSFDVSDIRVEGLQRVSAASVFNAFPVSANERVSEAQLAAAARDLFATGLFDDVSLAREGDVLVIQVVERPTIARLEISGNDQISEEDLRNGLRESGLSEGQVLELSTLEEIQRELEGVYQSQGRYSASIDTEIEEVDEGRVQVNININEGEVAKIRQINIVGNEAFDDETLREMFELNDRPGRIFGWFSSDEYSREALSGDIERLRSFYLDRGYVNFDVTSTQVSIGPEKSEIFITLNVDEGTQYRVGNIRFAGDLQISENEARQLLTVEEGEIFSRGDVNTSTEALRQRLGAEGFAFADIQGVPEMAGDGETVDLVIAVNPGERAYVRRIEFFGNTTTQDEVLRREMTQLEGAPASTEAITQSRQRLERLGFFSQVEVDTQPVPGEPDLLDVTYNVEEQPSGSVSASVGFSQSAGVIYGVGLSQNNFLGTGNRVNVGAQRSDTFTSVNFGFTDPYWTLDGISRGYNVFYRETDYADSDISTFSTDAYGAGINFGYPVSELSRLNFGASLEDLTVKTYFDTASEIRRYVEDQGEDAQSLKLTASWTRNNLNRGIMPTDGSYQRLSLETGVPGSDAEYYKLRARAQQLFPINNDETWAFKFTGNVGYADTLGGNDPYPFYENFYAGGLGSVRGFTSNTLGQRTTPATEGGRDRTLGGNISIEGSAEIIFPMPFIEDQRALQTSLFLDGGNTFLSSCYDVLAEDAGRQQCNSGVDLGDLRYSAGIGLSWLTPVGPLTFSIAEPLNDESGDDTQFFQFSLGQTF
;
A
#
# COMPACT_ATOMS: atom_id res chain seq x y z
N MET A 1 8.33 -76.91 63.74
CA MET A 1 8.12 -76.94 62.27
C MET A 1 8.44 -75.58 61.63
N LYS A 2 9.58 -74.94 61.96
CA LYS A 2 10.00 -73.62 61.44
C LYS A 2 11.49 -73.52 61.06
N ILE A 3 12.24 -74.63 61.06
CA ILE A 3 13.69 -74.63 60.83
C ILE A 3 14.08 -75.23 59.46
N LYS A 4 13.16 -75.92 58.78
CA LYS A 4 13.44 -76.51 57.44
C LYS A 4 13.20 -75.57 56.26
N THR A 5 12.45 -74.47 56.43
CA THR A 5 12.17 -73.50 55.36
C THR A 5 13.20 -72.36 55.27
N LEU A 6 13.90 -72.02 56.36
CA LEU A 6 14.99 -71.01 56.29
C LEU A 6 16.29 -71.56 55.68
N GLY A 7 16.59 -72.86 55.87
CA GLY A 7 17.81 -73.47 55.34
C GLY A 7 17.82 -73.60 53.80
N MET A 8 16.65 -73.75 53.17
CA MET A 8 16.54 -73.89 51.73
C MET A 8 16.58 -72.52 51.01
N ALA A 9 16.11 -71.46 51.66
CA ALA A 9 16.28 -70.09 51.16
C ALA A 9 17.75 -69.63 51.26
N ALA A 10 18.48 -70.02 52.32
CA ALA A 10 19.90 -69.70 52.47
C ALA A 10 20.80 -70.47 51.48
N LEU A 11 20.45 -71.71 51.10
CA LEU A 11 21.19 -72.45 50.06
C LEU A 11 20.87 -71.98 48.63
N LEU A 12 19.67 -71.46 48.36
CA LEU A 12 19.33 -70.85 47.06
C LEU A 12 19.95 -69.46 46.89
N LEU A 13 20.20 -68.72 47.98
CA LEU A 13 20.96 -67.46 47.97
C LEU A 13 22.48 -67.66 47.89
N ALA A 14 23.01 -68.82 48.29
CA ALA A 14 24.44 -69.15 48.17
C ALA A 14 24.82 -69.75 46.79
N GLY A 15 23.83 -70.13 45.97
CA GLY A 15 24.01 -70.58 44.59
C GLY A 15 24.14 -69.45 43.57
N ALA A 16 23.91 -68.20 43.96
CA ALA A 16 24.25 -67.02 43.18
C ALA A 16 25.75 -66.74 43.27
N SER A 17 26.57 -67.73 42.91
CA SER A 17 27.96 -67.48 42.54
C SER A 17 27.91 -66.58 41.31
N GLY A 18 28.43 -65.37 41.45
CA GLY A 18 28.36 -64.34 40.42
C GLY A 18 28.74 -64.90 39.05
N ALA A 19 27.86 -64.67 38.07
CA ALA A 19 28.31 -64.55 36.70
C ALA A 19 29.32 -63.40 36.70
N GLN A 20 30.60 -63.73 36.86
CA GLN A 20 31.68 -62.82 36.54
C GLN A 20 31.46 -62.46 35.07
N ALA A 21 31.02 -61.22 34.82
CA ALA A 21 31.08 -60.66 33.48
C ALA A 21 32.51 -60.91 32.98
N GLN A 22 32.66 -61.69 31.90
CA GLN A 22 33.97 -61.96 31.33
C GLN A 22 34.56 -60.62 30.93
N SER A 23 35.53 -60.17 31.73
CA SER A 23 36.28 -58.97 31.43
C SER A 23 37.30 -59.33 30.36
N PHE A 24 37.25 -58.58 29.28
CA PHE A 24 38.14 -58.71 28.14
C PHE A 24 39.31 -57.76 28.31
N ASP A 25 40.53 -58.29 28.36
CA ASP A 25 41.75 -57.48 28.31
C ASP A 25 42.05 -57.19 26.84
N VAL A 26 41.78 -55.96 26.39
CA VAL A 26 41.99 -55.53 24.99
C VAL A 26 43.48 -55.32 24.79
N SER A 27 44.16 -56.13 23.99
CA SER A 27 45.60 -55.92 23.70
C SER A 27 45.84 -54.93 22.55
N ASP A 28 44.94 -54.93 21.57
CA ASP A 28 44.98 -54.07 20.38
C ASP A 28 43.57 -53.84 19.82
N ILE A 29 43.38 -52.77 19.04
CA ILE A 29 42.09 -52.43 18.41
C ILE A 29 42.29 -52.26 16.91
N ARG A 30 41.55 -53.03 16.12
CA ARG A 30 41.54 -52.98 14.66
C ARG A 30 40.19 -52.47 14.15
N VAL A 31 40.21 -51.55 13.18
CA VAL A 31 38.98 -51.06 12.53
C VAL A 31 38.94 -51.57 11.10
N GLU A 32 37.79 -52.11 10.69
CA GLU A 32 37.52 -52.66 9.36
C GLU A 32 36.26 -52.03 8.78
N GLY A 33 36.24 -51.83 7.45
CA GLY A 33 35.09 -51.25 6.74
C GLY A 33 35.12 -49.74 6.51
N LEU A 34 36.19 -49.07 6.96
CA LEU A 34 36.44 -47.66 6.62
C LEU A 34 36.80 -47.49 5.14
N GLN A 35 36.21 -46.50 4.52
CA GLN A 35 36.46 -46.06 3.16
C GLN A 35 36.87 -44.59 3.12
N ARG A 36 36.10 -43.71 3.77
CA ARG A 36 36.27 -42.25 3.73
C ARG A 36 36.52 -41.65 5.11
N VAL A 37 35.95 -42.26 6.14
CA VAL A 37 36.14 -41.83 7.53
C VAL A 37 37.53 -42.26 7.99
N SER A 38 38.28 -41.34 8.60
CA SER A 38 39.61 -41.65 9.11
C SER A 38 39.53 -42.57 10.32
N ALA A 39 40.47 -43.51 10.45
CA ALA A 39 40.56 -44.38 11.63
C ALA A 39 40.69 -43.58 12.94
N ALA A 40 41.34 -42.40 12.90
CA ALA A 40 41.43 -41.50 14.03
C ALA A 40 40.06 -41.00 14.53
N SER A 41 39.10 -40.80 13.63
CA SER A 41 37.73 -40.40 14.00
C SER A 41 37.03 -41.49 14.80
N VAL A 42 37.21 -42.76 14.41
CA VAL A 42 36.69 -43.92 15.15
C VAL A 42 37.34 -44.04 16.52
N PHE A 43 38.67 -43.93 16.61
CA PHE A 43 39.38 -44.03 17.88
C PHE A 43 39.08 -42.88 18.85
N ASN A 44 38.77 -41.68 18.35
CA ASN A 44 38.37 -40.55 19.19
C ASN A 44 36.93 -40.70 19.71
N ALA A 45 36.03 -41.30 18.92
CA ALA A 45 34.63 -41.47 19.26
C ALA A 45 34.31 -42.78 20.00
N PHE A 46 35.24 -43.73 20.03
CA PHE A 46 35.10 -45.01 20.72
C PHE A 46 35.90 -44.99 22.04
N PRO A 47 35.26 -44.79 23.21
CA PRO A 47 35.94 -44.55 24.50
C PRO A 47 36.51 -45.83 25.14
N VAL A 48 37.31 -46.59 24.39
CA VAL A 48 38.04 -47.78 24.84
C VAL A 48 39.42 -47.77 24.22
N SER A 49 40.45 -47.95 25.04
CA SER A 49 41.86 -47.95 24.60
C SER A 49 42.49 -49.34 24.62
N ALA A 50 43.54 -49.52 23.83
CA ALA A 50 44.39 -50.71 23.93
C ALA A 50 45.05 -50.79 25.32
N ASN A 51 45.18 -52.01 25.84
CA ASN A 51 45.60 -52.39 27.19
C ASN A 51 44.61 -52.05 28.32
N GLU A 52 43.33 -51.85 27.99
CA GLU A 52 42.25 -51.65 28.95
C GLU A 52 41.47 -52.95 29.19
N ARG A 53 41.04 -53.17 30.44
CA ARG A 53 40.17 -54.29 30.81
C ARG A 53 38.73 -53.84 30.78
N VAL A 54 37.99 -54.26 29.75
CA VAL A 54 36.61 -53.81 29.49
C VAL A 54 35.60 -54.94 29.66
N SER A 55 34.40 -54.57 30.08
CA SER A 55 33.23 -55.46 30.13
C SER A 55 32.41 -55.34 28.85
N GLU A 56 31.58 -56.35 28.55
CA GLU A 56 30.63 -56.30 27.43
C GLU A 56 29.70 -55.07 27.51
N ALA A 57 29.31 -54.65 28.72
CA ALA A 57 28.49 -53.45 28.91
C ALA A 57 29.22 -52.16 28.50
N GLN A 58 30.53 -52.08 28.75
CA GLN A 58 31.36 -50.94 28.33
C GLN A 58 31.58 -50.95 26.81
N LEU A 59 31.79 -52.13 26.21
CA LEU A 59 31.90 -52.26 24.75
C LEU A 59 30.59 -51.88 24.04
N ALA A 60 29.44 -52.29 24.58
CA ALA A 60 28.13 -51.92 24.05
C ALA A 60 27.86 -50.41 24.19
N ALA A 61 28.30 -49.79 25.29
CA ALA A 61 28.23 -48.34 25.45
C ALA A 61 29.12 -47.61 24.44
N ALA A 62 30.38 -48.05 24.29
CA ALA A 62 31.31 -47.48 23.33
C ALA A 62 30.84 -47.65 21.86
N ALA A 63 30.22 -48.78 21.53
CA ALA A 63 29.60 -48.98 20.22
C ALA A 63 28.43 -48.02 19.97
N ARG A 64 27.61 -47.74 21.00
CA ARG A 64 26.54 -46.74 20.91
C ARG A 64 27.09 -45.33 20.75
N ASP A 65 28.16 -44.98 21.45
CA ASP A 65 28.81 -43.66 21.32
C ASP A 65 29.37 -43.47 19.90
N LEU A 66 29.99 -44.52 19.34
CA LEU A 66 30.46 -44.51 17.96
C LEU A 66 29.31 -44.43 16.95
N PHE A 67 28.21 -45.15 17.17
CA PHE A 67 27.01 -45.06 16.34
C PHE A 67 26.35 -43.68 16.41
N ALA A 68 26.35 -43.05 17.59
CA ALA A 68 25.80 -41.71 17.83
C ALA A 68 26.57 -40.59 17.11
N THR A 69 27.72 -40.88 16.50
CA THR A 69 28.42 -39.92 15.63
C THR A 69 27.70 -39.65 14.30
N GLY A 70 26.73 -40.50 13.92
CA GLY A 70 26.00 -40.39 12.66
C GLY A 70 26.81 -40.81 11.42
N LEU A 71 28.07 -41.21 11.57
CA LEU A 71 28.96 -41.53 10.44
C LEU A 71 28.77 -42.96 9.89
N PHE A 72 28.12 -43.84 10.65
CA PHE A 72 28.05 -45.28 10.37
C PHE A 72 26.60 -45.78 10.36
N ASP A 73 26.28 -46.62 9.38
CA ASP A 73 24.98 -47.29 9.22
C ASP A 73 24.90 -48.54 10.11
N ASP A 74 26.03 -49.22 10.27
CA ASP A 74 26.17 -50.37 11.17
C ASP A 74 27.52 -50.33 11.90
N VAL A 75 27.52 -50.72 13.16
CA VAL A 75 28.70 -50.83 14.01
C VAL A 75 28.60 -52.15 14.76
N SER A 76 29.47 -53.09 14.40
CA SER A 76 29.57 -54.39 15.05
C SER A 76 30.95 -54.60 15.67
N LEU A 77 30.97 -55.23 16.84
CA LEU A 77 32.19 -55.54 17.56
C LEU A 77 32.44 -57.04 17.51
N ALA A 78 33.59 -57.43 16.96
CA ALA A 78 34.06 -58.80 16.93
C ALA A 78 35.34 -58.95 17.76
N ARG A 79 35.59 -60.18 18.23
CA ARG A 79 36.78 -60.52 19.01
C ARG A 79 37.59 -61.57 18.29
N GLU A 80 38.86 -61.28 18.04
CA GLU A 80 39.82 -62.20 17.44
C GLU A 80 40.99 -62.41 18.41
N GLY A 81 40.90 -63.43 19.27
CA GLY A 81 41.88 -63.65 20.35
C GLY A 81 41.83 -62.54 21.40
N ASP A 82 42.91 -61.75 21.50
CA ASP A 82 43.06 -60.60 22.41
C ASP A 82 42.88 -59.24 21.69
N VAL A 83 42.47 -59.25 20.41
CA VAL A 83 42.25 -58.04 19.59
C VAL A 83 40.75 -57.74 19.46
N LEU A 84 40.37 -56.48 19.69
CA LEU A 84 39.03 -55.97 19.41
C LEU A 84 38.95 -55.55 17.94
N VAL A 85 38.02 -56.12 17.18
CA VAL A 85 37.76 -55.74 15.79
C VAL A 85 36.46 -54.94 15.74
N ILE A 86 36.56 -53.67 15.35
CA ILE A 86 35.43 -52.78 15.12
C ILE A 86 35.11 -52.84 13.63
N GLN A 87 34.01 -53.49 13.27
CA GLN A 87 33.51 -53.55 11.91
C GLN A 87 32.47 -52.45 11.74
N VAL A 88 32.69 -51.56 10.78
CA VAL A 88 31.80 -50.43 10.50
C VAL A 88 31.35 -50.45 9.05
N VAL A 89 30.10 -50.03 8.82
CA VAL A 89 29.59 -49.69 7.50
C VAL A 89 29.39 -48.18 7.49
N GLU A 90 30.16 -47.46 6.69
CA GLU A 90 30.01 -46.00 6.56
C GLU A 90 28.66 -45.63 5.94
N ARG A 91 28.01 -44.60 6.47
CA ARG A 91 26.83 -44.02 5.82
C ARG A 91 27.25 -43.32 4.52
N PRO A 92 26.44 -43.38 3.46
CA PRO A 92 26.74 -42.68 2.23
C PRO A 92 26.60 -41.16 2.39
N THR A 93 27.27 -40.39 1.54
CA THR A 93 27.11 -38.92 1.47
C THR A 93 26.23 -38.55 0.29
N ILE A 94 25.41 -37.52 0.47
CA ILE A 94 24.54 -36.98 -0.57
C ILE A 94 25.39 -36.26 -1.61
N ALA A 95 25.53 -36.83 -2.80
CA ALA A 95 26.23 -36.21 -3.92
C ALA A 95 25.34 -35.24 -4.70
N ARG A 96 24.05 -35.53 -4.78
CA ARG A 96 23.04 -34.70 -5.46
C ARG A 96 21.69 -34.82 -4.75
N LEU A 97 20.97 -33.71 -4.65
CA LEU A 97 19.60 -33.66 -4.18
C LEU A 97 18.70 -33.10 -5.30
N GLU A 98 17.84 -33.95 -5.84
CA GLU A 98 16.89 -33.61 -6.91
C GLU A 98 15.48 -33.58 -6.33
N ILE A 99 14.76 -32.50 -6.59
CA ILE A 99 13.40 -32.26 -6.09
C ILE A 99 12.54 -32.03 -7.34
N SER A 100 11.40 -32.72 -7.42
CA SER A 100 10.48 -32.56 -8.54
C SER A 100 9.03 -32.55 -8.08
N GLY A 101 8.18 -31.82 -8.81
CA GLY A 101 6.74 -31.72 -8.53
C GLY A 101 6.33 -30.72 -7.45
N ASN A 102 7.22 -29.79 -7.07
CA ASN A 102 6.96 -28.71 -6.11
C ASN A 102 6.49 -27.41 -6.81
N ASP A 103 5.31 -27.41 -7.42
CA ASP A 103 4.78 -26.23 -8.09
C ASP A 103 4.26 -25.15 -7.11
N GLN A 104 3.80 -25.53 -5.91
CA GLN A 104 3.29 -24.59 -4.90
C GLN A 104 4.38 -23.94 -4.04
N ILE A 105 5.40 -24.70 -3.68
CA ILE A 105 6.49 -24.23 -2.81
C ILE A 105 7.72 -24.02 -3.68
N SER A 106 8.28 -22.82 -3.62
CA SER A 106 9.47 -22.50 -4.40
C SER A 106 10.59 -23.50 -4.08
N GLU A 107 11.33 -23.95 -5.10
CA GLU A 107 12.43 -24.91 -4.89
C GLU A 107 13.50 -24.34 -3.95
N GLU A 108 13.69 -23.01 -3.94
CA GLU A 108 14.64 -22.34 -3.07
C GLU A 108 14.26 -22.45 -1.58
N ASP A 109 13.00 -22.16 -1.24
CA ASP A 109 12.50 -22.27 0.14
C ASP A 109 12.56 -23.72 0.62
N LEU A 110 12.19 -24.66 -0.24
CA LEU A 110 12.19 -26.09 0.08
C LEU A 110 13.63 -26.59 0.31
N ARG A 111 14.59 -26.16 -0.52
CA ARG A 111 16.02 -26.47 -0.31
C ARG A 111 16.58 -25.84 0.96
N ASN A 112 16.15 -24.64 1.32
CA ASN A 112 16.60 -23.98 2.56
C ASN A 112 16.08 -24.72 3.80
N GLY A 113 14.79 -25.09 3.83
CA GLY A 113 14.22 -25.89 4.91
C GLY A 113 14.88 -27.26 5.05
N LEU A 114 15.09 -27.98 3.93
CA LEU A 114 15.79 -29.27 3.94
C LEU A 114 17.22 -29.16 4.49
N ARG A 115 17.92 -28.06 4.18
CA ARG A 115 19.27 -27.81 4.69
C ARG A 115 19.28 -27.61 6.21
N GLU A 116 18.30 -26.91 6.77
CA GLU A 116 18.15 -26.74 8.22
C GLU A 116 17.88 -28.07 8.93
N SER A 117 17.12 -28.97 8.30
CA SER A 117 16.87 -30.34 8.77
C SER A 117 18.01 -31.32 8.49
N GLY A 118 19.16 -30.84 7.99
CA GLY A 118 20.37 -31.66 7.78
C GLY A 118 20.43 -32.42 6.44
N LEU A 119 19.47 -32.24 5.54
CA LEU A 119 19.45 -32.87 4.22
C LEU A 119 19.94 -31.88 3.15
N SER A 120 21.23 -31.93 2.83
CA SER A 120 21.81 -31.12 1.76
C SER A 120 23.01 -31.81 1.10
N GLU A 121 23.34 -31.37 -0.12
CA GLU A 121 24.50 -31.89 -0.85
C GLU A 121 25.79 -31.74 -0.01
N GLY A 122 26.56 -32.82 0.09
CA GLY A 122 27.77 -32.92 0.91
C GLY A 122 27.55 -33.42 2.35
N GLN A 123 26.30 -33.56 2.82
CA GLN A 123 25.98 -34.13 4.13
C GLN A 123 25.91 -35.67 4.11
N VAL A 124 26.10 -36.28 5.28
CA VAL A 124 25.89 -37.72 5.47
C VAL A 124 24.39 -38.02 5.45
N LEU A 125 23.97 -39.02 4.67
CA LEU A 125 22.56 -39.40 4.58
C LEU A 125 22.17 -40.26 5.78
N GLU A 126 21.14 -39.82 6.51
CA GLU A 126 20.46 -40.63 7.53
C GLU A 126 19.07 -41.04 7.03
N LEU A 127 18.80 -42.35 6.96
CA LEU A 127 17.50 -42.86 6.51
C LEU A 127 16.34 -42.37 7.39
N SER A 128 16.56 -42.25 8.71
CA SER A 128 15.57 -41.71 9.65
C SER A 128 15.20 -40.26 9.35
N THR A 129 16.19 -39.45 8.97
CA THR A 129 15.97 -38.04 8.59
C THR A 129 15.18 -37.95 7.30
N LEU A 130 15.41 -38.85 6.34
CA LEU A 130 14.64 -38.89 5.09
C LEU A 130 13.17 -39.25 5.33
N GLU A 131 12.88 -40.23 6.18
CA GLU A 131 11.51 -40.62 6.58
C GLU A 131 10.81 -39.56 7.43
N GLU A 132 11.57 -38.80 8.24
CA GLU A 132 11.06 -37.66 9.00
C GLU A 132 10.70 -36.51 8.06
N ILE A 133 11.59 -36.14 7.15
CA ILE A 133 11.37 -35.11 6.14
C ILE A 133 10.17 -35.43 5.26
N GLN A 134 10.01 -36.69 4.82
CA GLN A 134 8.84 -37.11 4.05
C GLN A 134 7.54 -36.77 4.82
N ARG A 135 7.46 -37.15 6.11
CA ARG A 135 6.28 -36.87 6.94
C ARG A 135 6.08 -35.40 7.25
N GLU A 136 7.16 -34.64 7.45
CA GLU A 136 7.10 -33.20 7.69
C GLU A 136 6.62 -32.46 6.45
N LEU A 137 7.18 -32.76 5.27
CA LEU A 137 6.73 -32.19 4.00
C LEU A 137 5.28 -32.56 3.70
N GLU A 138 4.86 -33.81 3.95
CA GLU A 138 3.46 -34.20 3.85
C GLU A 138 2.59 -33.35 4.79
N GLY A 139 3.09 -33.08 6.01
CA GLY A 139 2.44 -32.20 6.98
C GLY A 139 2.31 -30.75 6.53
N VAL A 140 3.33 -30.20 5.86
CA VAL A 140 3.33 -28.84 5.30
C VAL A 140 2.29 -28.72 4.18
N TYR A 141 2.23 -29.68 3.26
CA TYR A 141 1.18 -29.70 2.24
C TYR A 141 -0.21 -29.89 2.86
N GLN A 142 -0.34 -30.72 3.89
CA GLN A 142 -1.60 -30.87 4.64
C GLN A 142 -2.05 -29.60 5.36
N SER A 143 -1.14 -28.78 5.91
CA SER A 143 -1.53 -27.50 6.53
C SER A 143 -2.04 -26.49 5.49
N GLN A 144 -1.57 -26.58 4.24
CA GLN A 144 -2.07 -25.82 3.10
C GLN A 144 -3.34 -26.43 2.45
N GLY A 145 -4.00 -27.38 3.12
CA GLY A 145 -5.25 -27.99 2.64
C GLY A 145 -5.08 -29.13 1.63
N ARG A 146 -3.85 -29.58 1.34
CA ARG A 146 -3.56 -30.63 0.36
C ARG A 146 -3.39 -32.00 1.02
N TYR A 147 -4.50 -32.56 1.50
CA TYR A 147 -4.51 -33.85 2.21
C TYR A 147 -4.23 -35.08 1.34
N SER A 148 -4.35 -34.92 0.02
CA SER A 148 -4.03 -35.95 -0.95
C SER A 148 -2.56 -35.93 -1.40
N ALA A 149 -1.75 -35.00 -0.86
CA ALA A 149 -0.32 -34.94 -1.17
C ALA A 149 0.42 -36.21 -0.73
N SER A 150 1.38 -36.64 -1.55
CA SER A 150 2.26 -37.76 -1.27
C SER A 150 3.68 -37.40 -1.68
N ILE A 151 4.65 -37.69 -0.81
CA ILE A 151 6.06 -37.48 -1.09
C ILE A 151 6.74 -38.83 -1.17
N ASP A 152 7.34 -39.14 -2.31
CA ASP A 152 8.10 -40.37 -2.53
C ASP A 152 9.59 -40.04 -2.58
N THR A 153 10.40 -40.74 -1.78
CA THR A 153 11.85 -40.56 -1.76
C THR A 153 12.54 -41.78 -2.35
N GLU A 154 13.48 -41.56 -3.27
CA GLU A 154 14.26 -42.62 -3.91
C GLU A 154 15.76 -42.33 -3.75
N ILE A 155 16.54 -43.36 -3.42
CA ILE A 155 17.98 -43.26 -3.21
C ILE A 155 18.66 -44.06 -4.33
N GLU A 156 19.44 -43.38 -5.15
CA GLU A 156 20.21 -43.99 -6.22
C GLU A 156 21.70 -43.92 -5.90
N GLU A 157 22.42 -45.04 -6.03
CA GLU A 157 23.87 -45.05 -5.86
C GLU A 157 24.54 -44.41 -7.08
N VAL A 158 25.34 -43.37 -6.84
CA VAL A 158 26.05 -42.63 -7.90
C VAL A 158 27.43 -43.26 -8.11
N ASP A 159 28.13 -43.53 -7.01
CA ASP A 159 29.39 -44.28 -6.94
C ASP A 159 29.64 -44.75 -5.49
N GLU A 160 30.77 -45.44 -5.24
CA GLU A 160 31.05 -46.07 -3.95
C GLU A 160 30.94 -45.09 -2.77
N GLY A 161 29.91 -45.28 -1.94
CA GLY A 161 29.68 -44.48 -0.74
C GLY A 161 29.05 -43.09 -0.99
N ARG A 162 28.57 -42.79 -2.21
CA ARG A 162 27.78 -41.58 -2.49
C ARG A 162 26.48 -41.89 -3.21
N VAL A 163 25.44 -41.16 -2.82
CA VAL A 163 24.08 -41.37 -3.30
C VAL A 163 23.46 -40.08 -3.81
N GLN A 164 22.55 -40.22 -4.77
CA GLN A 164 21.62 -39.20 -5.20
C GLN A 164 20.29 -39.45 -4.49
N VAL A 165 19.73 -38.41 -3.88
CA VAL A 165 18.41 -38.45 -3.24
C VAL A 165 17.44 -37.72 -4.16
N ASN A 166 16.42 -38.45 -4.61
CA ASN A 166 15.32 -37.94 -5.41
C ASN A 166 14.09 -37.79 -4.52
N ILE A 167 13.56 -36.57 -4.40
CA ILE A 167 12.32 -36.28 -3.69
C ILE A 167 11.27 -35.93 -4.74
N ASN A 168 10.35 -36.87 -4.97
CA ASN A 168 9.25 -36.72 -5.92
C ASN A 168 7.99 -36.31 -5.15
N ILE A 169 7.52 -35.10 -5.39
CA ILE A 169 6.37 -34.53 -4.70
C ILE A 169 5.16 -34.61 -5.62
N ASN A 170 4.11 -35.27 -5.16
CA ASN A 170 2.79 -35.13 -5.71
C ASN A 170 1.97 -34.27 -4.75
N GLU A 171 1.73 -33.02 -5.13
CA GLU A 171 1.07 -32.05 -4.25
C GLU A 171 -0.43 -32.35 -4.04
N GLY A 172 -1.03 -33.21 -4.88
CA GLY A 172 -2.45 -33.53 -4.80
C GLY A 172 -3.38 -32.32 -5.07
N GLU A 173 -4.68 -32.58 -5.05
CA GLU A 173 -5.70 -31.52 -5.17
C GLU A 173 -5.93 -30.83 -3.81
N VAL A 174 -6.22 -29.52 -3.85
CA VAL A 174 -6.62 -28.76 -2.66
C VAL A 174 -7.98 -29.24 -2.21
N ALA A 175 -8.08 -29.61 -0.93
CA ALA A 175 -9.34 -30.04 -0.35
C ALA A 175 -10.26 -28.82 -0.16
N LYS A 176 -11.46 -28.91 -0.72
CA LYS A 176 -12.45 -27.84 -0.70
C LYS A 176 -13.40 -28.04 0.48
N ILE A 177 -13.79 -26.93 1.10
CA ILE A 177 -14.78 -26.95 2.18
C ILE A 177 -16.14 -27.20 1.56
N ARG A 178 -16.74 -28.34 1.91
CA ARG A 178 -18.05 -28.72 1.40
C ARG A 178 -19.18 -28.14 2.25
N GLN A 179 -18.96 -28.06 3.56
CA GLN A 179 -19.95 -27.62 4.52
C GLN A 179 -19.28 -27.17 5.82
N ILE A 180 -19.76 -26.04 6.35
CA ILE A 180 -19.48 -25.58 7.72
C ILE A 180 -20.78 -25.64 8.51
N ASN A 181 -20.76 -26.32 9.66
CA ASN A 181 -21.88 -26.41 10.59
C ASN A 181 -21.50 -25.81 11.92
N ILE A 182 -22.39 -24.98 12.47
CA ILE A 182 -22.30 -24.48 13.83
C ILE A 182 -23.45 -25.12 14.61
N VAL A 183 -23.15 -25.65 15.79
CA VAL A 183 -24.11 -26.42 16.60
C VAL A 183 -24.09 -25.87 18.02
N GLY A 184 -25.26 -25.52 18.54
CA GLY A 184 -25.41 -24.95 19.89
C GLY A 184 -25.70 -23.45 19.89
N ASN A 185 -25.69 -22.80 18.72
CA ASN A 185 -26.18 -21.45 18.54
C ASN A 185 -27.72 -21.41 18.53
N GLU A 186 -28.32 -20.56 19.37
CA GLU A 186 -29.77 -20.34 19.44
C GLU A 186 -30.12 -18.86 19.22
N ALA A 187 -29.24 -17.94 19.64
CA ALA A 187 -29.44 -16.50 19.52
C ALA A 187 -29.20 -15.95 18.10
N PHE A 188 -28.27 -16.56 17.37
CA PHE A 188 -27.93 -16.20 16.00
C PHE A 188 -28.03 -17.42 15.08
N ASP A 189 -28.54 -17.21 13.87
CA ASP A 189 -28.61 -18.26 12.86
C ASP A 189 -27.23 -18.52 12.22
N ASP A 190 -27.04 -19.73 11.71
CA ASP A 190 -25.77 -20.16 11.13
C ASP A 190 -25.31 -19.31 9.94
N GLU A 191 -26.24 -18.71 9.17
CA GLU A 191 -25.90 -17.93 7.98
C GLU A 191 -25.22 -16.62 8.41
N THR A 192 -25.81 -15.91 9.37
CA THR A 192 -25.21 -14.72 10.01
C THR A 192 -23.81 -14.97 10.54
N LEU A 193 -23.59 -16.11 11.22
CA LEU A 193 -22.28 -16.44 11.79
C LEU A 193 -21.24 -16.83 10.72
N ARG A 194 -21.68 -17.50 9.66
CA ARG A 194 -20.81 -17.91 8.54
C ARG A 194 -20.37 -16.75 7.66
N GLU A 195 -21.18 -15.71 7.50
CA GLU A 195 -20.81 -14.53 6.71
C GLU A 195 -19.56 -13.81 7.24
N MET A 196 -19.19 -14.03 8.50
CA MET A 196 -18.00 -13.46 9.13
C MET A 196 -16.75 -14.31 8.90
N PHE A 197 -16.91 -15.52 8.40
CA PHE A 197 -15.80 -16.43 8.18
C PHE A 197 -15.07 -16.10 6.88
N GLU A 198 -13.76 -16.26 6.93
CA GLU A 198 -12.92 -16.26 5.75
C GLU A 198 -13.12 -17.55 4.95
N LEU A 199 -13.28 -18.67 5.66
CA LEU A 199 -13.60 -19.95 5.07
C LEU A 199 -15.06 -20.00 4.62
N ASN A 200 -15.28 -20.37 3.36
CA ASN A 200 -16.62 -20.42 2.77
C ASN A 200 -16.93 -21.79 2.14
N ASP A 201 -18.15 -22.29 2.37
CA ASP A 201 -18.68 -23.50 1.73
C ASP A 201 -19.49 -23.21 0.45
N ARG A 202 -19.73 -21.93 0.13
CA ARG A 202 -20.51 -21.45 -1.03
C ARG A 202 -20.01 -20.10 -1.57
N PRO A 203 -18.91 -20.05 -2.35
CA PRO A 203 -18.49 -18.81 -2.98
C PRO A 203 -19.58 -18.29 -3.94
N GLY A 204 -19.88 -16.99 -3.86
CA GLY A 204 -20.88 -16.33 -4.70
C GLY A 204 -20.60 -16.50 -6.20
N ARG A 205 -21.65 -16.71 -7.00
CA ARG A 205 -21.58 -17.05 -8.45
C ARG A 205 -20.99 -15.97 -9.37
N ILE A 206 -20.60 -14.79 -8.87
CA ILE A 206 -20.31 -13.60 -9.71
C ILE A 206 -18.80 -13.31 -9.85
N PHE A 207 -17.93 -13.78 -8.95
CA PHE A 207 -16.47 -13.49 -8.99
C PHE A 207 -15.58 -14.72 -8.79
N GLY A 208 -15.70 -15.72 -9.68
CA GLY A 208 -14.98 -17.00 -9.60
C GLY A 208 -13.46 -16.97 -9.84
N TRP A 209 -12.76 -15.86 -9.57
CA TRP A 209 -11.30 -15.73 -9.65
C TRP A 209 -10.61 -15.67 -8.28
N PHE A 210 -11.36 -15.49 -7.19
CA PHE A 210 -10.83 -15.51 -5.82
C PHE A 210 -11.65 -16.53 -5.01
N SER A 211 -11.30 -17.82 -5.12
CA SER A 211 -12.02 -18.87 -4.39
C SER A 211 -11.49 -18.99 -2.96
N SER A 212 -12.31 -18.61 -1.98
CA SER A 212 -12.04 -18.82 -0.54
C SER A 212 -12.64 -20.14 -0.02
N ASP A 213 -12.78 -21.14 -0.91
CA ASP A 213 -13.33 -22.46 -0.59
C ASP A 213 -12.24 -23.49 -0.22
N GLU A 214 -10.99 -23.03 -0.13
CA GLU A 214 -9.83 -23.83 0.23
C GLU A 214 -9.68 -23.90 1.76
N TYR A 215 -9.50 -25.10 2.29
CA TYR A 215 -9.30 -25.28 3.73
C TYR A 215 -7.86 -24.93 4.15
N SER A 216 -7.70 -24.09 5.17
CA SER A 216 -6.46 -23.98 5.95
C SER A 216 -6.76 -24.01 7.44
N ARG A 217 -5.82 -24.56 8.23
CA ARG A 217 -5.99 -24.64 9.70
C ARG A 217 -5.90 -23.27 10.34
N GLU A 218 -5.06 -22.42 9.78
CA GLU A 218 -4.80 -21.05 10.20
C GLU A 218 -6.05 -20.20 10.01
N ALA A 219 -6.70 -20.27 8.85
CA ALA A 219 -7.96 -19.54 8.59
C ALA A 219 -9.09 -20.02 9.51
N LEU A 220 -9.21 -21.33 9.76
CA LEU A 220 -10.21 -21.86 10.71
C LEU A 220 -9.97 -21.34 12.13
N SER A 221 -8.72 -21.24 12.57
CA SER A 221 -8.38 -20.69 13.89
C SER A 221 -8.74 -19.21 13.97
N GLY A 222 -8.50 -18.46 12.89
CA GLY A 222 -8.97 -17.07 12.74
C GLY A 222 -10.49 -16.96 12.80
N ASP A 223 -11.22 -17.84 12.11
CA ASP A 223 -12.69 -17.88 12.12
C ASP A 223 -13.27 -18.17 13.50
N ILE A 224 -12.66 -19.08 14.25
CA ILE A 224 -13.05 -19.37 15.63
C ILE A 224 -12.88 -18.14 16.53
N GLU A 225 -11.79 -17.39 16.37
CA GLU A 225 -11.58 -16.17 17.16
C GLU A 225 -12.49 -15.01 16.70
N ARG A 226 -12.80 -14.92 15.40
CA ARG A 226 -13.83 -14.01 14.86
C ARG A 226 -15.19 -14.32 15.45
N LEU A 227 -15.57 -15.60 15.49
CA LEU A 227 -16.81 -16.06 16.12
C LEU A 227 -16.85 -15.69 17.61
N ARG A 228 -15.77 -16.00 18.34
CA ARG A 228 -15.66 -15.66 19.76
C ARG A 228 -15.78 -14.15 19.99
N SER A 229 -15.09 -13.35 19.20
CA SER A 229 -15.15 -11.88 19.28
C SER A 229 -16.57 -11.38 19.00
N PHE A 230 -17.23 -11.91 17.97
CA PHE A 230 -18.61 -11.55 17.61
C PHE A 230 -19.61 -11.69 18.79
N TYR A 231 -19.51 -12.80 19.52
CA TYR A 231 -20.36 -13.07 20.69
C TYR A 231 -19.96 -12.22 21.91
N LEU A 232 -18.66 -12.11 22.21
CA LEU A 232 -18.16 -11.28 23.32
C LEU A 232 -18.49 -9.79 23.14
N ASP A 233 -18.57 -9.31 21.90
CA ASP A 233 -18.96 -7.95 21.54
C ASP A 233 -20.49 -7.72 21.61
N ARG A 234 -21.26 -8.77 21.85
CA ARG A 234 -22.74 -8.75 21.97
C ARG A 234 -23.23 -9.22 23.33
N GLY A 235 -22.36 -9.23 24.33
CA GLY A 235 -22.70 -9.44 25.72
C GLY A 235 -22.60 -10.87 26.21
N TYR A 236 -22.15 -11.81 25.37
CA TYR A 236 -22.04 -13.23 25.74
C TYR A 236 -20.68 -13.51 26.37
N VAL A 237 -20.47 -13.03 27.59
CA VAL A 237 -19.16 -13.07 28.30
C VAL A 237 -18.64 -14.49 28.53
N ASN A 238 -19.56 -15.46 28.68
CA ASN A 238 -19.23 -16.87 28.87
C ASN A 238 -19.23 -17.68 27.56
N PHE A 239 -19.27 -17.02 26.39
CA PHE A 239 -19.26 -17.71 25.11
C PHE A 239 -18.01 -18.58 24.99
N ASP A 240 -18.19 -19.85 24.64
CA ASP A 240 -17.08 -20.76 24.37
C ASP A 240 -17.33 -21.70 23.21
N VAL A 241 -16.26 -22.03 22.50
CA VAL A 241 -16.28 -23.04 21.43
C VAL A 241 -15.86 -24.37 22.05
N THR A 242 -16.84 -25.11 22.55
CA THR A 242 -16.65 -26.36 23.30
C THR A 242 -15.85 -27.42 22.55
N SER A 243 -16.00 -27.52 21.22
CA SER A 243 -15.16 -28.39 20.39
C SER A 243 -15.23 -28.04 18.91
N THR A 244 -14.13 -28.29 18.20
CA THR A 244 -14.00 -28.17 16.74
C THR A 244 -13.71 -29.54 16.15
N GLN A 245 -14.55 -29.99 15.21
CA GLN A 245 -14.39 -31.27 14.54
C GLN A 245 -14.20 -31.03 13.04
N VAL A 246 -13.07 -31.46 12.51
CA VAL A 246 -12.77 -31.42 11.07
C VAL A 246 -12.76 -32.85 10.56
N SER A 247 -13.60 -33.15 9.58
CA SER A 247 -13.68 -34.46 8.95
C SER A 247 -13.39 -34.37 7.46
N ILE A 248 -12.71 -35.38 6.94
CA ILE A 248 -12.22 -35.44 5.57
C ILE A 248 -13.02 -36.50 4.82
N GLY A 249 -13.48 -36.15 3.62
CA GLY A 249 -14.19 -37.07 2.73
C GLY A 249 -13.29 -38.24 2.29
N PRO A 250 -13.87 -39.37 1.82
CA PRO A 250 -13.11 -40.55 1.43
C PRO A 250 -12.06 -40.30 0.33
N GLU A 251 -12.32 -39.35 -0.56
CA GLU A 251 -11.44 -38.97 -1.67
C GLU A 251 -10.39 -37.91 -1.27
N LYS A 252 -10.37 -37.48 0.00
CA LYS A 252 -9.47 -36.44 0.54
C LYS A 252 -9.56 -35.07 -0.14
N SER A 253 -10.62 -34.83 -0.92
CA SER A 253 -10.89 -33.60 -1.65
C SER A 253 -11.99 -32.74 -1.02
N GLU A 254 -12.74 -33.26 -0.05
CA GLU A 254 -13.84 -32.57 0.63
C GLU A 254 -13.59 -32.48 2.14
N ILE A 255 -13.76 -31.28 2.70
CA ILE A 255 -13.65 -31.02 4.14
C ILE A 255 -15.01 -30.61 4.71
N PHE A 256 -15.36 -31.18 5.87
CA PHE A 256 -16.55 -30.84 6.65
C PHE A 256 -16.11 -30.36 8.03
N ILE A 257 -16.53 -29.15 8.40
CA ILE A 257 -16.18 -28.50 9.67
C ILE A 257 -17.44 -28.41 10.53
N THR A 258 -17.35 -28.89 11.77
CA THR A 258 -18.41 -28.75 12.77
C THR A 258 -17.85 -28.04 14.01
N LEU A 259 -18.40 -26.86 14.31
CA LEU A 259 -18.11 -26.08 15.51
C LEU A 259 -19.24 -26.28 16.51
N ASN A 260 -18.93 -26.81 17.69
CA ASN A 260 -19.89 -26.90 18.79
C ASN A 260 -19.66 -25.73 19.74
N VAL A 261 -20.67 -24.90 19.94
CA VAL A 261 -20.59 -23.67 20.74
C VAL A 261 -21.53 -23.72 21.94
N ASP A 262 -21.14 -23.03 23.01
CA ASP A 262 -22.00 -22.68 24.13
C ASP A 262 -22.11 -21.17 24.16
N GLU A 263 -23.31 -20.64 23.85
CA GLU A 263 -23.52 -19.20 23.78
C GLU A 263 -23.43 -18.55 25.16
N GLY A 264 -23.83 -19.25 26.22
CA GLY A 264 -24.04 -18.66 27.53
C GLY A 264 -25.16 -17.60 27.54
N THR A 265 -25.22 -16.82 28.62
CA THR A 265 -26.23 -15.76 28.80
C THR A 265 -25.68 -14.41 28.34
N GLN A 266 -26.57 -13.57 27.81
CA GLN A 266 -26.24 -12.18 27.49
C GLN A 266 -26.22 -11.31 28.75
N TYR A 267 -25.14 -10.58 28.96
CA TYR A 267 -24.94 -9.69 30.09
C TYR A 267 -25.02 -8.22 29.66
N ARG A 268 -25.47 -7.39 30.60
CA ARG A 268 -25.39 -5.93 30.51
C ARG A 268 -24.25 -5.40 31.37
N VAL A 269 -23.74 -4.24 30.99
CA VAL A 269 -22.75 -3.51 31.78
C VAL A 269 -23.41 -3.04 33.08
N GLY A 270 -22.85 -3.47 34.21
CA GLY A 270 -23.23 -3.06 35.56
C GLY A 270 -22.55 -1.75 35.94
N ASN A 271 -21.90 -1.73 37.09
CA ASN A 271 -21.14 -0.56 37.56
C ASN A 271 -19.76 -0.49 36.91
N ILE A 272 -19.38 0.70 36.43
CA ILE A 272 -18.01 0.95 35.95
C ILE A 272 -17.21 1.67 37.04
N ARG A 273 -16.17 1.01 37.52
CA ARG A 273 -15.26 1.51 38.55
C ARG A 273 -13.83 1.59 38.04
N PHE A 274 -13.15 2.67 38.39
CA PHE A 274 -11.72 2.84 38.13
C PHE A 274 -10.91 2.41 39.35
N ALA A 275 -9.84 1.65 39.14
CA ALA A 275 -8.92 1.23 40.17
C ALA A 275 -7.50 1.68 39.83
N GLY A 276 -6.72 2.12 40.83
CA GLY A 276 -5.35 2.60 40.64
C GLY A 276 -5.23 4.12 40.58
N ASP A 277 -4.18 4.62 39.91
CA ASP A 277 -3.89 6.05 39.80
C ASP A 277 -4.19 6.54 38.39
N LEU A 278 -5.30 7.27 38.25
CA LEU A 278 -5.79 7.71 36.94
C LEU A 278 -4.92 8.77 36.30
N GLN A 279 -4.17 9.59 37.06
CA GLN A 279 -3.46 10.80 36.58
C GLN A 279 -4.34 11.88 35.92
N ILE A 280 -5.56 11.55 35.49
CA ILE A 280 -6.62 12.42 34.97
C ILE A 280 -7.83 12.40 35.92
N SER A 281 -8.77 13.31 35.72
CA SER A 281 -10.00 13.31 36.52
C SER A 281 -10.89 12.12 36.16
N GLU A 282 -11.62 11.55 37.12
CA GLU A 282 -12.53 10.43 36.86
C GLU A 282 -13.63 10.82 35.84
N ASN A 283 -14.08 12.07 35.85
CA ASN A 283 -15.05 12.56 34.86
C ASN A 283 -14.48 12.55 33.44
N GLU A 284 -13.21 12.94 33.27
CA GLU A 284 -12.53 12.89 31.98
C GLU A 284 -12.30 11.44 31.53
N ALA A 285 -11.85 10.57 32.44
CA ALA A 285 -11.71 9.14 32.16
C ALA A 285 -13.04 8.52 31.73
N ARG A 286 -14.14 8.87 32.39
CA ARG A 286 -15.49 8.39 32.08
C ARG A 286 -16.00 8.89 30.72
N GLN A 287 -15.61 10.09 30.28
CA GLN A 287 -15.96 10.62 28.95
C GLN A 287 -15.21 9.93 27.80
N LEU A 288 -14.08 9.28 28.09
CA LEU A 288 -13.29 8.54 27.10
C LEU A 288 -13.77 7.09 26.92
N LEU A 289 -14.64 6.61 27.81
CA LEU A 289 -15.22 5.28 27.69
C LEU A 289 -16.27 5.28 26.58
N THR A 290 -16.17 4.32 25.67
CA THR A 290 -17.24 3.96 24.72
C THR A 290 -18.32 3.15 25.41
N VAL A 291 -17.96 2.41 26.46
CA VAL A 291 -18.87 1.56 27.23
C VAL A 291 -19.68 2.37 28.26
N GLU A 292 -21.01 2.22 28.25
CA GLU A 292 -21.93 2.87 29.19
C GLU A 292 -22.65 1.87 30.12
N GLU A 293 -23.03 2.31 31.33
CA GLU A 293 -23.78 1.48 32.28
C GLU A 293 -25.20 1.19 31.76
N GLY A 294 -25.62 -0.07 31.79
CA GLY A 294 -26.93 -0.55 31.34
C GLY A 294 -27.00 -1.01 29.87
N GLU A 295 -25.98 -0.70 29.08
CA GLU A 295 -25.84 -1.20 27.71
C GLU A 295 -25.46 -2.69 27.69
N ILE A 296 -25.56 -3.32 26.51
CA ILE A 296 -25.12 -4.70 26.33
C ILE A 296 -23.58 -4.70 26.44
N PHE A 297 -23.02 -5.64 27.20
CA PHE A 297 -21.57 -5.72 27.34
C PHE A 297 -20.92 -5.98 25.97
N SER A 298 -19.79 -5.32 25.71
CA SER A 298 -19.03 -5.52 24.48
C SER A 298 -17.54 -5.50 24.81
N ARG A 299 -16.84 -6.61 24.54
CA ARG A 299 -15.39 -6.69 24.77
C ARG A 299 -14.64 -5.70 23.87
N GLY A 300 -15.10 -5.51 22.63
CA GLY A 300 -14.61 -4.50 21.71
C GLY A 300 -14.71 -3.08 22.27
N ASP A 301 -15.84 -2.72 22.88
CA ASP A 301 -16.01 -1.38 23.48
C ASP A 301 -15.15 -1.21 24.74
N VAL A 302 -14.99 -2.27 25.54
CA VAL A 302 -14.05 -2.27 26.68
C VAL A 302 -12.61 -2.05 26.18
N ASN A 303 -12.17 -2.81 25.18
CA ASN A 303 -10.83 -2.67 24.60
C ASN A 303 -10.62 -1.25 24.05
N THR A 304 -11.59 -0.74 23.28
CA THR A 304 -11.58 0.62 22.72
C THR A 304 -11.47 1.67 23.83
N SER A 305 -12.23 1.49 24.91
CA SER A 305 -12.18 2.37 26.07
C SER A 305 -10.82 2.34 26.78
N THR A 306 -10.25 1.15 27.02
CA THR A 306 -8.92 1.01 27.64
C THR A 306 -7.81 1.60 26.77
N GLU A 307 -7.94 1.49 25.44
CA GLU A 307 -6.99 2.05 24.49
C GLU A 307 -7.10 3.57 24.41
N ALA A 308 -8.31 4.14 24.42
CA ALA A 308 -8.52 5.59 24.48
C ALA A 308 -7.90 6.20 25.75
N LEU A 309 -8.06 5.53 26.90
CA LEU A 309 -7.40 5.92 28.15
C LEU A 309 -5.87 5.81 28.03
N ARG A 310 -5.35 4.73 27.45
CA ARG A 310 -3.91 4.51 27.27
C ARG A 310 -3.31 5.60 26.39
N GLN A 311 -3.97 5.96 25.30
CA GLN A 311 -3.54 7.03 24.40
C GLN A 311 -3.57 8.39 25.09
N ARG A 312 -4.63 8.70 25.86
CA ARG A 312 -4.74 9.94 26.62
C ARG A 312 -3.62 10.09 27.67
N LEU A 313 -3.28 9.01 28.37
CA LEU A 313 -2.16 8.98 29.32
C LEU A 313 -0.81 9.03 28.62
N GLY A 314 -0.67 8.33 27.49
CA GLY A 314 0.49 8.40 26.62
C GLY A 314 0.79 9.83 26.15
N ALA A 315 -0.24 10.62 25.84
CA ALA A 315 -0.08 12.03 25.48
C ALA A 315 0.45 12.91 26.64
N GLU A 316 0.32 12.48 27.90
CA GLU A 316 0.86 13.17 29.09
C GLU A 316 2.27 12.70 29.48
N GLY A 317 2.85 11.75 28.72
CA GLY A 317 4.18 11.20 28.98
C GLY A 317 4.20 9.77 29.56
N PHE A 318 3.03 9.14 29.78
CA PHE A 318 2.94 7.80 30.37
C PHE A 318 2.89 6.73 29.28
N ALA A 319 4.01 6.57 28.54
CA ALA A 319 4.10 5.69 27.37
C ALA A 319 3.85 4.20 27.67
N PHE A 320 4.11 3.76 28.90
CA PHE A 320 3.97 2.37 29.34
C PHE A 320 2.79 2.14 30.29
N ALA A 321 1.75 2.97 30.19
CA ALA A 321 0.55 2.82 31.02
C ALA A 321 -0.13 1.46 30.75
N ASP A 322 -0.23 0.65 31.80
CA ASP A 322 -0.95 -0.63 31.79
C ASP A 322 -2.40 -0.38 32.23
N ILE A 323 -3.32 -0.60 31.30
CA ILE A 323 -4.76 -0.41 31.51
C ILE A 323 -5.48 -1.69 31.13
N GLN A 324 -6.21 -2.25 32.08
CA GLN A 324 -6.93 -3.51 31.91
C GLN A 324 -8.39 -3.32 32.30
N GLY A 325 -9.30 -3.71 31.41
CA GLY A 325 -10.73 -3.81 31.70
C GLY A 325 -11.04 -5.22 32.19
N VAL A 326 -11.19 -5.39 33.51
CA VAL A 326 -11.49 -6.69 34.13
C VAL A 326 -13.00 -6.79 34.33
N PRO A 327 -13.70 -7.68 33.61
CA PRO A 327 -15.12 -7.95 33.86
C PRO A 327 -15.28 -8.79 35.14
N GLU A 328 -16.11 -8.33 36.06
CA GLU A 328 -16.51 -9.05 37.27
C GLU A 328 -18.01 -9.37 37.20
N MET A 329 -18.35 -10.65 37.27
CA MET A 329 -19.75 -11.08 37.28
C MET A 329 -20.46 -10.58 38.54
N ALA A 330 -21.51 -9.80 38.36
CA ALA A 330 -22.33 -9.36 39.48
C ALA A 330 -23.16 -10.54 40.02
N GLY A 331 -23.47 -10.49 41.32
CA GLY A 331 -24.22 -11.56 42.01
C GLY A 331 -25.69 -11.68 41.58
N ASP A 332 -26.18 -10.80 40.69
CA ASP A 332 -27.54 -10.82 40.14
C ASP A 332 -27.70 -11.79 38.96
N GLY A 333 -26.59 -12.23 38.35
CA GLY A 333 -26.57 -13.16 37.23
C GLY A 333 -26.97 -12.54 35.88
N GLU A 334 -27.17 -11.22 35.81
CA GLU A 334 -27.62 -10.50 34.60
C GLU A 334 -26.68 -9.35 34.20
N THR A 335 -25.81 -8.91 35.12
CA THR A 335 -24.87 -7.80 34.87
C THR A 335 -23.40 -8.18 35.11
N VAL A 336 -22.51 -7.43 34.45
CA VAL A 336 -21.06 -7.52 34.61
C VAL A 336 -20.54 -6.16 35.01
N ASP A 337 -19.99 -6.07 36.22
CA ASP A 337 -19.31 -4.88 36.71
C ASP A 337 -17.93 -4.78 36.02
N LEU A 338 -17.57 -3.60 35.53
CA LEU A 338 -16.31 -3.39 34.83
C LEU A 338 -15.31 -2.66 35.74
N VAL A 339 -14.17 -3.30 35.99
CA VAL A 339 -13.05 -2.70 36.72
C VAL A 339 -11.98 -2.28 35.75
N ILE A 340 -11.83 -0.98 35.55
CA ILE A 340 -10.73 -0.43 34.75
C ILE A 340 -9.56 -0.19 35.69
N ALA A 341 -8.64 -1.16 35.73
CA ALA A 341 -7.41 -1.06 36.48
C ALA A 341 -6.38 -0.25 35.68
N VAL A 342 -5.94 0.88 36.22
CA VAL A 342 -5.02 1.83 35.61
C VAL A 342 -3.73 1.91 36.41
N ASN A 343 -2.64 1.51 35.79
CA ASN A 343 -1.29 1.71 36.29
C ASN A 343 -0.50 2.59 35.30
N PRO A 344 -0.34 3.89 35.59
CA PRO A 344 0.26 4.84 34.65
C PRO A 344 1.78 4.63 34.47
N GLY A 345 2.45 3.99 35.43
CA GLY A 345 3.92 3.91 35.44
C GLY A 345 4.61 5.26 35.65
N GLU A 346 5.89 5.35 35.28
CA GLU A 346 6.65 6.59 35.30
C GLU A 346 6.54 7.34 33.97
N ARG A 347 6.74 8.67 34.00
CA ARG A 347 6.81 9.45 32.76
C ARG A 347 8.10 9.12 32.04
N ALA A 348 7.98 8.71 30.78
CA ALA A 348 9.11 8.36 29.95
C ALA A 348 9.53 9.52 29.03
N TYR A 349 10.82 9.62 28.75
CA TYR A 349 11.42 10.54 27.79
C TYR A 349 12.09 9.76 26.67
N VAL A 350 11.97 10.25 25.44
CA VAL A 350 12.66 9.64 24.30
C VAL A 350 14.12 10.03 24.37
N ARG A 351 15.01 9.06 24.61
CA ARG A 351 16.45 9.32 24.66
C ARG A 351 17.02 9.53 23.27
N ARG A 352 16.64 8.68 22.32
CA ARG A 352 17.05 8.74 20.90
C ARG A 352 15.98 8.10 20.01
N ILE A 353 16.04 8.44 18.73
CA ILE A 353 15.27 7.82 17.65
C ILE A 353 16.23 7.14 16.69
N GLU A 354 16.03 5.84 16.50
CA GLU A 354 16.85 5.00 15.61
C GLU A 354 16.02 4.55 14.41
N PHE A 355 16.67 4.42 13.25
CA PHE A 355 16.06 3.96 12.01
C PHE A 355 16.83 2.73 11.51
N PHE A 356 16.11 1.68 11.11
CA PHE A 356 16.69 0.49 10.49
C PHE A 356 15.97 0.12 9.21
N GLY A 357 16.72 -0.46 8.26
CA GLY A 357 16.20 -0.89 6.96
C GLY A 357 16.23 0.17 5.87
N ASN A 358 16.55 1.43 6.20
CA ASN A 358 16.83 2.49 5.22
C ASN A 358 18.22 2.31 4.58
N THR A 359 18.35 1.34 3.67
CA THR A 359 19.64 1.01 3.03
C THR A 359 20.06 2.03 1.96
N THR A 360 19.08 2.56 1.23
CA THR A 360 19.28 3.52 0.14
C THR A 360 18.91 4.93 0.59
N THR A 361 17.83 5.05 1.36
CA THR A 361 17.27 6.31 1.83
C THR A 361 18.08 6.88 2.98
N GLN A 362 18.44 8.15 2.86
CA GLN A 362 19.23 8.84 3.88
C GLN A 362 18.44 9.00 5.18
N ASP A 363 19.11 8.83 6.32
CA ASP A 363 18.53 9.00 7.66
C ASP A 363 17.78 10.34 7.80
N GLU A 364 18.34 11.44 7.29
CA GLU A 364 17.73 12.77 7.32
C GLU A 364 16.33 12.82 6.69
N VAL A 365 16.06 11.96 5.69
CA VAL A 365 14.75 11.88 5.02
C VAL A 365 13.69 11.31 5.96
N LEU A 366 14.07 10.37 6.82
CA LEU A 366 13.18 9.79 7.82
C LEU A 366 13.09 10.71 9.04
N ARG A 367 14.23 11.24 9.49
CA ARG A 367 14.34 12.07 10.70
C ARG A 367 13.53 13.36 10.60
N ARG A 368 13.47 14.00 9.42
CA ARG A 368 12.66 15.20 9.20
C ARG A 368 11.14 14.97 9.26
N GLU A 369 10.69 13.72 9.19
CA GLU A 369 9.28 13.37 9.36
C GLU A 369 8.88 13.14 10.83
N MET A 370 9.83 13.21 11.76
CA MET A 370 9.57 12.98 13.17
C MET A 370 8.82 14.16 13.79
N THR A 371 7.61 13.89 14.29
CA THR A 371 6.89 14.77 15.21
C THR A 371 7.38 14.57 16.64
N GLN A 372 7.70 13.33 17.03
CA GLN A 372 8.35 13.03 18.31
C GLN A 372 9.81 13.50 18.25
N LEU A 373 10.24 14.29 19.23
CA LEU A 373 11.62 14.77 19.32
C LEU A 373 12.43 13.93 20.31
N GLU A 374 13.72 13.76 20.02
CA GLU A 374 14.70 13.25 20.97
C GLU A 374 14.88 14.24 22.14
N GLY A 375 15.04 13.71 23.35
CA GLY A 375 15.13 14.49 24.59
C GLY A 375 13.81 15.10 25.09
N ALA A 376 12.69 14.85 24.39
CA ALA A 376 11.36 15.30 24.81
C ALA A 376 10.60 14.18 25.56
N PRO A 377 9.54 14.53 26.34
CA PRO A 377 8.62 13.54 26.87
C PRO A 377 8.09 12.65 25.73
N ALA A 378 8.00 11.35 25.99
CA ALA A 378 7.47 10.40 25.03
C ALA A 378 5.95 10.60 24.89
N SER A 379 5.49 10.82 23.66
CA SER A 379 4.08 10.92 23.33
C SER A 379 3.70 9.84 22.32
N THR A 380 2.79 8.95 22.72
CA THR A 380 2.24 7.91 21.82
C THR A 380 1.61 8.54 20.58
N GLU A 381 0.97 9.71 20.72
CA GLU A 381 0.40 10.46 19.61
C GLU A 381 1.50 10.92 18.64
N ALA A 382 2.55 11.57 19.14
CA ALA A 382 3.65 12.06 18.31
C ALA A 382 4.41 10.92 17.62
N ILE A 383 4.65 9.80 18.31
CA ILE A 383 5.30 8.60 17.76
C ILE A 383 4.43 8.01 16.62
N THR A 384 3.12 7.90 16.85
CA THR A 384 2.16 7.39 15.85
C THR A 384 2.07 8.30 14.64
N GLN A 385 1.99 9.62 14.85
CA GLN A 385 1.99 10.60 13.76
C GLN A 385 3.29 10.53 12.93
N SER A 386 4.43 10.33 13.59
CA SER A 386 5.73 10.17 12.93
C SER A 386 5.74 8.93 12.03
N ARG A 387 5.23 7.78 12.52
CA ARG A 387 5.05 6.56 11.71
C ARG A 387 4.16 6.82 10.48
N GLN A 388 3.00 7.45 10.68
CA GLN A 388 2.08 7.78 9.60
C GLN A 388 2.67 8.77 8.57
N ARG A 389 3.58 9.66 9.00
CA ARG A 389 4.30 10.55 8.07
C ARG A 389 5.31 9.77 7.22
N LEU A 390 6.04 8.82 7.81
CA LEU A 390 6.92 7.93 7.06
C LEU A 390 6.16 7.08 6.04
N GLU A 391 5.02 6.51 6.42
CA GLU A 391 4.15 5.74 5.51
C GLU A 391 3.66 6.60 4.35
N ARG A 392 3.28 7.85 4.61
CA ARG A 392 2.84 8.81 3.59
C ARG A 392 3.91 9.19 2.57
N LEU A 393 5.20 8.96 2.84
CA LEU A 393 6.26 9.19 1.85
C LEU A 393 6.14 8.26 0.64
N GLY A 394 5.58 7.05 0.83
CA GLY A 394 5.51 6.03 -0.21
C GLY A 394 6.89 5.46 -0.60
N PHE A 395 7.89 5.58 0.28
CA PHE A 395 9.22 5.00 0.10
C PHE A 395 9.36 3.63 0.76
N PHE A 396 8.43 3.28 1.65
CA PHE A 396 8.48 2.07 2.47
C PHE A 396 7.19 1.28 2.30
N SER A 397 7.28 -0.05 2.12
CA SER A 397 6.11 -0.95 2.11
C SER A 397 5.55 -1.13 3.52
N GLN A 398 6.42 -1.13 4.51
CA GLN A 398 6.10 -1.34 5.92
C GLN A 398 6.95 -0.40 6.80
N VAL A 399 6.31 0.16 7.83
CA VAL A 399 6.96 0.98 8.87
C VAL A 399 6.49 0.50 10.23
N GLU A 400 7.36 -0.18 10.96
CA GLU A 400 7.09 -0.64 12.32
C GLU A 400 7.78 0.26 13.33
N VAL A 401 7.11 0.47 14.46
CA VAL A 401 7.66 1.19 15.62
C VAL A 401 7.84 0.20 16.74
N ASP A 402 9.06 0.15 17.28
CA ASP A 402 9.38 -0.54 18.52
C ASP A 402 9.84 0.49 19.57
N THR A 403 9.23 0.44 20.75
CA THR A 403 9.54 1.31 21.89
C THR A 403 10.16 0.48 23.01
N GLN A 404 11.48 0.61 23.18
CA GLN A 404 12.21 -0.19 24.15
C GLN A 404 12.63 0.66 25.35
N PRO A 405 12.31 0.27 26.60
CA PRO A 405 12.81 0.97 27.78
C PRO A 405 14.32 0.77 27.90
N VAL A 406 15.02 1.81 28.35
CA VAL A 406 16.47 1.75 28.53
C VAL A 406 16.79 0.88 29.76
N PRO A 407 17.63 -0.17 29.61
CA PRO A 407 17.98 -1.01 30.75
C PRO A 407 18.65 -0.21 31.88
N GLY A 408 18.00 -0.18 33.04
CA GLY A 408 18.49 0.53 34.23
C GLY A 408 18.01 1.98 34.37
N GLU A 409 17.29 2.53 33.38
CA GLU A 409 16.74 3.90 33.37
C GLU A 409 15.25 3.84 32.95
N PRO A 410 14.32 3.55 33.88
CA PRO A 410 12.90 3.31 33.56
C PRO A 410 12.16 4.56 33.05
N ASP A 411 12.73 5.74 33.24
CA ASP A 411 12.23 7.03 32.75
C ASP A 411 12.71 7.34 31.32
N LEU A 412 13.54 6.50 30.71
CA LEU A 412 14.00 6.66 29.33
C LEU A 412 13.58 5.50 28.44
N LEU A 413 13.26 5.82 27.19
CA LEU A 413 13.04 4.83 26.13
C LEU A 413 13.72 5.24 24.83
N ASP A 414 14.12 4.24 24.05
CA ASP A 414 14.57 4.41 22.68
C ASP A 414 13.40 4.05 21.75
N VAL A 415 13.16 4.89 20.73
CA VAL A 415 12.13 4.62 19.70
C VAL A 415 12.85 4.17 18.44
N THR A 416 12.54 2.98 17.98
CA THR A 416 13.14 2.39 16.78
C THR A 416 12.10 2.27 15.69
N TYR A 417 12.36 2.90 14.55
CA TYR A 417 11.55 2.78 13.33
C TYR A 417 12.21 1.78 12.39
N ASN A 418 11.63 0.59 12.27
CA ASN A 418 12.05 -0.43 11.30
C ASN A 418 11.27 -0.21 10.01
N VAL A 419 11.97 0.08 8.91
CA VAL A 419 11.37 0.35 7.60
C VAL A 419 11.79 -0.68 6.58
N GLU A 420 10.87 -1.09 5.72
CA GLU A 420 11.17 -1.92 4.55
C GLU A 420 11.09 -1.04 3.29
N GLU A 421 12.22 -0.80 2.62
CA GLU A 421 12.28 0.03 1.42
C GLU A 421 11.56 -0.62 0.23
N GLN A 422 10.75 0.17 -0.48
CA GLN A 422 10.10 -0.24 -1.72
C GLN A 422 10.49 0.68 -2.90
N PRO A 423 10.29 0.25 -4.16
CA PRO A 423 10.55 1.09 -5.32
C PRO A 423 9.74 2.40 -5.29
N SER A 424 10.42 3.53 -5.14
CA SER A 424 9.83 4.88 -5.11
C SER A 424 9.63 5.52 -6.50
N GLY A 425 9.93 4.76 -7.55
CA GLY A 425 9.93 5.22 -8.93
C GLY A 425 8.81 4.59 -9.75
N SER A 426 8.26 5.35 -10.67
CA SER A 426 7.24 4.88 -11.61
C SER A 426 7.58 5.26 -13.04
N VAL A 427 7.34 4.33 -13.95
CA VAL A 427 7.35 4.57 -15.39
C VAL A 427 5.89 4.53 -15.84
N SER A 428 5.43 5.58 -16.48
CA SER A 428 4.09 5.65 -17.06
C SER A 428 4.18 5.75 -18.57
N ALA A 429 3.27 5.04 -19.24
CA ALA A 429 2.94 5.25 -20.63
C ALA A 429 1.43 5.43 -20.70
N SER A 430 0.98 6.49 -21.34
CA SER A 430 -0.44 6.81 -21.49
C SER A 430 -0.79 7.00 -22.95
N VAL A 431 -1.98 6.52 -23.31
CA VAL A 431 -2.64 6.84 -24.58
C VAL A 431 -4.01 7.37 -24.22
N GLY A 432 -4.21 8.66 -24.45
CA GLY A 432 -5.49 9.33 -24.28
C GLY A 432 -6.11 9.68 -25.62
N PHE A 433 -7.37 10.07 -25.59
CA PHE A 433 -8.04 10.68 -26.73
C PHE A 433 -8.91 11.82 -26.23
N SER A 434 -8.84 12.97 -26.89
CA SER A 434 -9.84 14.02 -26.74
C SER A 434 -10.27 14.49 -28.12
N GLN A 435 -11.50 14.97 -28.24
CA GLN A 435 -11.96 15.49 -29.53
C GLN A 435 -11.22 16.76 -29.97
N SER A 436 -10.63 17.52 -29.03
CA SER A 436 -9.91 18.75 -29.32
C SER A 436 -8.41 18.58 -29.59
N ALA A 437 -7.80 17.51 -29.07
CA ALA A 437 -6.37 17.24 -29.24
C ALA A 437 -6.07 15.94 -30.02
N GLY A 438 -7.10 15.18 -30.39
CA GLY A 438 -6.96 13.90 -31.04
C GLY A 438 -6.35 12.85 -30.12
N VAL A 439 -5.48 12.00 -30.65
CA VAL A 439 -4.80 10.97 -29.86
C VAL A 439 -3.62 11.59 -29.12
N ILE A 440 -3.59 11.40 -27.80
CA ILE A 440 -2.54 11.93 -26.93
C ILE A 440 -1.66 10.77 -26.48
N TYR A 441 -0.40 10.81 -26.86
CA TYR A 441 0.62 9.86 -26.42
C TYR A 441 1.43 10.50 -25.30
N GLY A 442 1.60 9.80 -24.19
CA GLY A 442 2.41 10.26 -23.06
C GLY A 442 3.38 9.19 -22.60
N VAL A 443 4.60 9.60 -22.27
CA VAL A 443 5.55 8.78 -21.51
C VAL A 443 6.09 9.61 -20.36
N GLY A 444 6.23 8.98 -19.21
CA GLY A 444 6.67 9.62 -17.99
C GLY A 444 7.58 8.72 -17.17
N LEU A 445 8.57 9.32 -16.55
CA LEU A 445 9.39 8.72 -15.52
C LEU A 445 9.31 9.64 -14.30
N SER A 446 8.90 9.13 -13.15
CA SER A 446 8.92 9.85 -11.88
C SER A 446 9.74 9.04 -10.89
N GLN A 447 10.70 9.66 -10.22
CA GLN A 447 11.45 9.05 -9.13
C GLN A 447 11.33 9.95 -7.91
N ASN A 448 10.56 9.55 -6.90
CA ASN A 448 10.20 10.40 -5.75
C ASN A 448 11.28 10.42 -4.65
N ASN A 449 12.21 9.46 -4.67
CA ASN A 449 13.34 9.37 -3.75
C ASN A 449 14.66 9.19 -4.54
N PHE A 450 14.95 10.14 -5.42
CA PHE A 450 16.10 10.07 -6.31
C PHE A 450 17.41 9.97 -5.53
N LEU A 451 18.16 8.89 -5.74
CA LEU A 451 19.41 8.58 -5.04
C LEU A 451 19.26 8.52 -3.50
N GLY A 452 18.06 8.23 -2.99
CA GLY A 452 17.81 8.14 -1.55
C GLY A 452 17.78 9.49 -0.82
N THR A 453 17.78 10.62 -1.53
CA THR A 453 17.83 11.95 -0.91
C THR A 453 16.45 12.51 -0.52
N GLY A 454 15.37 11.77 -0.81
CA GLY A 454 13.99 12.26 -0.73
C GLY A 454 13.65 13.34 -1.75
N ASN A 455 14.49 13.55 -2.77
CA ASN A 455 14.22 14.51 -3.85
C ASN A 455 13.47 13.84 -4.98
N ARG A 456 12.62 14.60 -5.66
CA ARG A 456 11.84 14.13 -6.79
C ARG A 456 12.48 14.53 -8.11
N VAL A 457 12.63 13.57 -9.02
CA VAL A 457 12.96 13.81 -10.43
C VAL A 457 11.80 13.36 -11.29
N ASN A 458 11.37 14.18 -12.23
CA ASN A 458 10.35 13.84 -13.21
C ASN A 458 10.81 14.17 -14.62
N VAL A 459 10.59 13.24 -15.55
CA VAL A 459 10.76 13.44 -16.98
C VAL A 459 9.45 13.05 -17.64
N GLY A 460 8.88 13.96 -18.43
CA GLY A 460 7.65 13.73 -19.15
C GLY A 460 7.81 14.13 -20.61
N ALA A 461 7.21 13.37 -21.50
CA ALA A 461 7.00 13.76 -22.88
C ALA A 461 5.57 13.41 -23.27
N GLN A 462 4.86 14.37 -23.86
CA GLN A 462 3.52 14.18 -24.40
C GLN A 462 3.44 14.72 -25.81
N ARG A 463 2.65 14.07 -26.65
CA ARG A 463 2.41 14.49 -28.03
C ARG A 463 0.96 14.21 -28.39
N SER A 464 0.33 15.17 -29.05
CA SER A 464 -1.00 15.07 -29.61
C SER A 464 -1.02 15.67 -31.01
N ASP A 465 -2.20 15.80 -31.61
CA ASP A 465 -2.36 16.48 -32.89
C ASP A 465 -2.22 18.01 -32.75
N THR A 466 -2.41 18.57 -31.55
CA THR A 466 -2.39 20.03 -31.30
C THR A 466 -1.25 20.51 -30.41
N PHE A 467 -0.52 19.62 -29.73
CA PHE A 467 0.60 20.02 -28.89
C PHE A 467 1.67 18.94 -28.76
N THR A 468 2.92 19.37 -28.58
CA THR A 468 4.03 18.52 -28.11
C THR A 468 4.63 19.16 -26.87
N SER A 469 4.83 18.40 -25.80
CA SER A 469 5.48 18.88 -24.59
C SER A 469 6.55 17.92 -24.12
N VAL A 470 7.69 18.46 -23.70
CA VAL A 470 8.76 17.72 -23.04
C VAL A 470 9.17 18.50 -21.82
N ASN A 471 9.18 17.86 -20.66
CA ASN A 471 9.51 18.51 -19.41
C ASN A 471 10.45 17.66 -18.58
N PHE A 472 11.44 18.32 -17.98
CA PHE A 472 12.28 17.81 -16.92
C PHE A 472 11.99 18.64 -15.67
N GLY A 473 11.83 17.98 -14.52
CA GLY A 473 11.69 18.62 -13.23
C GLY A 473 12.55 17.94 -12.18
N PHE A 474 13.16 18.75 -11.32
CA PHE A 474 13.79 18.34 -10.07
C PHE A 474 13.13 19.12 -8.94
N THR A 475 12.75 18.45 -7.85
CA THR A 475 12.17 19.11 -6.67
C THR A 475 12.81 18.57 -5.41
N ASP A 476 13.34 19.48 -4.59
CA ASP A 476 13.70 19.25 -3.21
C ASP A 476 12.51 19.66 -2.32
N PRO A 477 11.75 18.70 -1.74
CA PRO A 477 10.57 19.03 -0.94
C PRO A 477 10.90 19.69 0.40
N TYR A 478 12.13 19.54 0.90
CA TYR A 478 12.58 20.05 2.20
C TYR A 478 13.89 20.81 2.03
N TRP A 479 13.88 21.80 1.14
CA TRP A 479 15.02 22.71 0.98
C TRP A 479 15.30 23.49 2.28
N THR A 480 14.26 23.69 3.11
CA THR A 480 14.38 24.09 4.51
C THR A 480 13.78 23.04 5.43
N LEU A 481 14.17 23.09 6.72
CA LEU A 481 13.63 22.21 7.77
C LEU A 481 12.11 22.31 7.91
N ASP A 482 11.52 23.48 7.62
CA ASP A 482 10.07 23.72 7.72
C ASP A 482 9.26 23.22 6.50
N GLY A 483 9.88 22.46 5.59
CA GLY A 483 9.19 21.89 4.42
C GLY A 483 8.95 22.87 3.27
N ILE A 484 9.73 23.95 3.18
CA ILE A 484 9.73 24.79 1.99
C ILE A 484 10.39 24.00 0.85
N SER A 485 9.64 23.77 -0.21
CA SER A 485 10.13 23.05 -1.38
C SER A 485 10.82 24.00 -2.36
N ARG A 486 11.91 23.55 -3.00
CA ARG A 486 12.57 24.25 -4.11
C ARG A 486 12.66 23.32 -5.32
N GLY A 487 12.19 23.79 -6.47
CA GLY A 487 12.23 23.04 -7.71
C GLY A 487 12.95 23.78 -8.84
N TYR A 488 13.41 23.00 -9.80
CA TYR A 488 13.95 23.46 -11.07
C TYR A 488 13.23 22.72 -12.18
N ASN A 489 12.86 23.43 -13.23
CA ASN A 489 12.21 22.83 -14.39
C ASN A 489 12.87 23.30 -15.68
N VAL A 490 12.91 22.41 -16.67
CA VAL A 490 13.26 22.71 -18.05
C VAL A 490 12.14 22.17 -18.91
N PHE A 491 11.67 22.94 -19.87
CA PHE A 491 10.55 22.54 -20.71
C PHE A 491 10.76 22.95 -22.16
N TYR A 492 10.14 22.17 -23.03
CA TYR A 492 9.83 22.50 -24.41
C TYR A 492 8.33 22.28 -24.60
N ARG A 493 7.65 23.21 -25.25
CA ARG A 493 6.24 23.12 -25.59
C ARG A 493 6.03 23.71 -26.98
N GLU A 494 5.44 22.92 -27.84
CA GLU A 494 4.94 23.32 -29.14
C GLU A 494 3.41 23.21 -29.11
N THR A 495 2.73 24.24 -29.62
CA THR A 495 1.28 24.24 -29.82
C THR A 495 0.99 24.51 -31.28
N ASP A 496 0.25 23.63 -31.95
CA ASP A 496 -0.11 23.74 -33.35
C ASP A 496 -1.63 23.85 -33.52
N TYR A 497 -2.07 25.02 -34.00
CA TYR A 497 -3.48 25.29 -34.31
C TYR A 497 -3.74 25.37 -35.82
N ALA A 498 -2.83 24.88 -36.67
CA ALA A 498 -3.01 24.90 -38.12
C ALA A 498 -4.34 24.27 -38.57
N ASP A 499 -4.69 23.13 -37.99
CA ASP A 499 -5.91 22.35 -38.30
C ASP A 499 -6.99 22.47 -37.22
N SER A 500 -6.95 23.50 -36.37
CA SER A 500 -7.90 23.70 -35.26
C SER A 500 -9.09 24.60 -35.63
N ASP A 501 -10.12 24.58 -34.79
CA ASP A 501 -11.30 25.46 -34.87
C ASP A 501 -11.02 26.88 -34.32
N ILE A 502 -9.80 27.10 -33.81
CA ILE A 502 -9.29 28.42 -33.41
C ILE A 502 -8.39 29.03 -34.48
N SER A 503 -8.07 30.33 -34.35
CA SER A 503 -7.21 31.03 -35.31
C SER A 503 -5.92 30.25 -35.63
N THR A 504 -5.56 30.20 -36.91
CA THR A 504 -4.44 29.40 -37.40
C THR A 504 -3.10 30.07 -37.10
N PHE A 505 -2.37 29.52 -36.13
CA PHE A 505 -0.98 29.87 -35.80
C PHE A 505 -0.34 28.68 -35.06
N SER A 506 0.98 28.70 -34.90
CA SER A 506 1.67 27.78 -33.98
C SER A 506 2.69 28.53 -33.13
N THR A 507 2.98 27.96 -31.96
CA THR A 507 3.99 28.50 -31.04
C THR A 507 4.96 27.41 -30.65
N ASP A 508 6.25 27.75 -30.63
CA ASP A 508 7.32 26.94 -30.07
C ASP A 508 7.92 27.69 -28.89
N ALA A 509 7.94 27.07 -27.72
CA ALA A 509 8.49 27.67 -26.52
C ALA A 509 9.43 26.69 -25.83
N TYR A 510 10.60 27.17 -25.42
CA TYR A 510 11.45 26.46 -24.48
C TYR A 510 11.89 27.38 -23.36
N GLY A 511 12.12 26.79 -22.20
CA GLY A 511 12.44 27.59 -21.04
C GLY A 511 13.00 26.78 -19.89
N ALA A 512 13.51 27.52 -18.91
CA ALA A 512 14.00 26.98 -17.67
C ALA A 512 13.53 27.86 -16.52
N GLY A 513 13.15 27.24 -15.41
CA GLY A 513 12.62 27.94 -14.26
C GLY A 513 13.08 27.37 -12.93
N ILE A 514 12.88 28.21 -11.91
CA ILE A 514 13.00 27.86 -10.50
C ILE A 514 11.66 28.14 -9.83
N ASN A 515 11.23 27.25 -8.94
CA ASN A 515 9.99 27.40 -8.18
C ASN A 515 10.22 27.13 -6.69
N PHE A 516 9.45 27.80 -5.86
CA PHE A 516 9.43 27.64 -4.41
C PHE A 516 8.00 27.36 -3.97
N GLY A 517 7.82 26.43 -3.03
CA GLY A 517 6.52 26.08 -2.47
C GLY A 517 6.57 26.21 -0.95
N TYR A 518 5.74 27.09 -0.41
CA TYR A 518 5.64 27.36 1.02
C TYR A 518 4.35 26.74 1.59
N PRO A 519 4.44 25.72 2.45
CA PRO A 519 3.28 25.17 3.14
C PRO A 519 2.81 26.14 4.23
N VAL A 520 1.63 26.73 4.06
CA VAL A 520 1.05 27.64 5.08
C VAL A 520 0.30 26.82 6.13
N SER A 521 -0.38 25.78 5.70
CA SER A 521 -1.05 24.78 6.54
C SER A 521 -1.22 23.47 5.75
N GLU A 522 -1.79 22.44 6.36
CA GLU A 522 -2.08 21.16 5.69
C GLU A 522 -2.99 21.34 4.46
N LEU A 523 -3.85 22.35 4.47
CA LEU A 523 -4.82 22.63 3.40
C LEU A 523 -4.36 23.73 2.45
N SER A 524 -3.37 24.57 2.82
CA SER A 524 -3.03 25.79 2.09
C SER A 524 -1.55 25.87 1.72
N ARG A 525 -1.28 26.17 0.45
CA ARG A 525 0.09 26.29 -0.10
C ARG A 525 0.24 27.55 -0.94
N LEU A 526 1.37 28.25 -0.76
CA LEU A 526 1.81 29.32 -1.64
C LEU A 526 2.91 28.78 -2.55
N ASN A 527 2.88 29.13 -3.84
CA ASN A 527 3.97 28.82 -4.76
C ASN A 527 4.43 30.09 -5.48
N PHE A 528 5.74 30.23 -5.62
CA PHE A 528 6.38 31.32 -6.34
C PHE A 528 7.31 30.73 -7.39
N GLY A 529 7.40 31.33 -8.56
CA GLY A 529 8.27 30.84 -9.62
C GLY A 529 8.85 31.96 -10.46
N ALA A 530 10.00 31.69 -11.05
CA ALA A 530 10.64 32.54 -12.05
C ALA A 530 11.14 31.64 -13.18
N SER A 531 10.78 31.95 -14.42
CA SER A 531 11.21 31.20 -15.60
C SER A 531 11.64 32.12 -16.72
N LEU A 532 12.76 31.77 -17.35
CA LEU A 532 13.17 32.32 -18.64
C LEU A 532 12.51 31.49 -19.72
N GLU A 533 11.82 32.13 -20.65
CA GLU A 533 11.14 31.52 -21.79
C GLU A 533 11.55 32.25 -23.08
N ASP A 534 11.84 31.47 -24.11
CA ASP A 534 12.05 31.92 -25.48
C ASP A 534 10.93 31.29 -26.31
N LEU A 535 10.09 32.13 -26.92
CA LEU A 535 8.89 31.75 -27.65
C LEU A 535 8.96 32.27 -29.08
N THR A 536 8.74 31.39 -30.05
CA THR A 536 8.60 31.74 -31.47
C THR A 536 7.16 31.52 -31.91
N VAL A 537 6.57 32.52 -32.56
CA VAL A 537 5.25 32.48 -33.19
C VAL A 537 5.42 32.23 -34.68
N LYS A 538 4.74 31.22 -35.21
CA LYS A 538 4.69 30.93 -36.65
C LYS A 538 3.33 31.30 -37.22
N THR A 539 3.35 32.05 -38.31
CA THR A 539 2.15 32.43 -39.08
C THR A 539 2.08 31.68 -40.41
N TYR A 540 0.87 31.53 -40.92
CA TYR A 540 0.51 30.80 -42.12
C TYR A 540 -0.32 31.67 -43.07
N PHE A 541 -0.59 31.16 -44.28
CA PHE A 541 -1.31 31.88 -45.34
C PHE A 541 -2.78 32.21 -45.00
N ASP A 542 -3.39 31.55 -44.02
CA ASP A 542 -4.75 31.80 -43.54
C ASP A 542 -4.81 32.33 -42.09
N THR A 543 -3.67 32.64 -41.48
CA THR A 543 -3.61 33.28 -40.14
C THR A 543 -4.41 34.58 -40.12
N ALA A 544 -5.15 34.78 -39.02
CA ALA A 544 -5.98 35.96 -38.81
C ALA A 544 -5.19 37.29 -38.87
N SER A 545 -5.88 38.35 -39.27
CA SER A 545 -5.28 39.67 -39.47
C SER A 545 -4.70 40.25 -38.17
N GLU A 546 -5.37 40.02 -37.05
CA GLU A 546 -4.92 40.46 -35.71
C GLU A 546 -3.56 39.84 -35.34
N ILE A 547 -3.39 38.55 -35.61
CA ILE A 547 -2.16 37.81 -35.29
C ILE A 547 -1.02 38.25 -36.20
N ARG A 548 -1.28 38.37 -37.50
CA ARG A 548 -0.27 38.87 -38.45
C ARG A 548 0.18 40.27 -38.10
N ARG A 549 -0.77 41.15 -37.77
CA ARG A 549 -0.48 42.52 -37.38
C ARG A 549 0.39 42.55 -36.10
N TYR A 550 0.05 41.73 -35.12
CA TYR A 550 0.87 41.58 -33.91
C TYR A 550 2.30 41.15 -34.23
N VAL A 551 2.48 40.11 -35.05
CA VAL A 551 3.82 39.60 -35.43
C VAL A 551 4.60 40.62 -36.26
N GLU A 552 3.96 41.40 -37.14
CA GLU A 552 4.60 42.50 -37.87
C GLU A 552 5.11 43.62 -36.95
N ASP A 553 4.35 43.93 -35.88
CA ASP A 553 4.65 45.03 -34.97
C ASP A 553 5.65 44.64 -33.87
N GLN A 554 5.51 43.43 -33.31
CA GLN A 554 6.27 42.97 -32.14
C GLN A 554 7.40 42.00 -32.48
N GLY A 555 7.34 41.35 -33.65
CA GLY A 555 8.27 40.29 -34.05
C GLY A 555 7.69 38.88 -33.83
N GLU A 556 8.36 37.90 -34.44
CA GLU A 556 7.99 36.48 -34.31
C GLU A 556 8.59 35.80 -33.07
N ASP A 557 9.71 36.30 -32.57
CA ASP A 557 10.38 35.79 -31.38
C ASP A 557 10.13 36.71 -30.17
N ALA A 558 9.90 36.11 -29.01
CA ALA A 558 9.70 36.81 -27.74
C ALA A 558 10.47 36.14 -26.61
N GLN A 559 11.39 36.86 -26.00
CA GLN A 559 12.12 36.45 -24.80
C GLN A 559 11.49 37.08 -23.55
N SER A 560 11.13 36.22 -22.59
CA SER A 560 10.40 36.65 -21.41
C SER A 560 10.98 36.08 -20.12
N LEU A 561 11.14 36.95 -19.11
CA LEU A 561 11.28 36.53 -17.72
C LEU A 561 9.89 36.54 -17.08
N LYS A 562 9.31 35.35 -16.92
CA LYS A 562 7.99 35.15 -16.33
C LYS A 562 8.12 34.95 -14.82
N LEU A 563 7.40 35.74 -14.03
CA LEU A 563 7.21 35.52 -12.61
C LEU A 563 5.81 34.98 -12.34
N THR A 564 5.72 33.97 -11.47
CA THR A 564 4.46 33.37 -11.06
C THR A 564 4.30 33.40 -9.55
N ALA A 565 3.08 33.65 -9.10
CA ALA A 565 2.67 33.50 -7.71
C ALA A 565 1.31 32.81 -7.68
N SER A 566 1.13 31.80 -6.83
CA SER A 566 -0.17 31.16 -6.66
C SER A 566 -0.42 30.79 -5.21
N TRP A 567 -1.68 30.90 -4.83
CA TRP A 567 -2.21 30.40 -3.57
C TRP A 567 -3.22 29.32 -3.89
N THR A 568 -3.08 28.15 -3.26
CA THR A 568 -4.02 27.04 -3.38
C THR A 568 -4.49 26.64 -2.00
N ARG A 569 -5.81 26.45 -1.84
CA ARG A 569 -6.43 25.82 -0.69
C ARG A 569 -7.25 24.64 -1.15
N ASN A 570 -6.97 23.45 -0.62
CA ASN A 570 -7.68 22.22 -0.95
C ASN A 570 -8.19 21.54 0.32
N ASN A 571 -9.51 21.40 0.42
CA ASN A 571 -10.23 20.71 1.48
C ASN A 571 -11.25 19.74 0.88
N LEU A 572 -10.95 19.15 -0.28
CA LEU A 572 -11.79 18.14 -0.90
C LEU A 572 -11.65 16.81 -0.14
N ASN A 573 -12.76 16.09 0.04
CA ASN A 573 -12.74 14.77 0.70
C ASN A 573 -11.93 13.72 -0.08
N ARG A 574 -11.82 13.87 -1.41
CA ARG A 574 -11.14 12.94 -2.32
C ARG A 574 -10.39 13.68 -3.43
N GLY A 575 -9.29 13.10 -3.91
CA GLY A 575 -8.48 13.66 -5.00
C GLY A 575 -9.09 13.49 -6.40
N ILE A 576 -9.92 12.46 -6.61
CA ILE A 576 -10.62 12.17 -7.86
C ILE A 576 -12.10 12.02 -7.53
N MET A 577 -12.97 12.61 -8.37
CA MET A 577 -14.44 12.58 -8.21
C MET A 577 -14.89 12.94 -6.77
N PRO A 578 -14.48 14.11 -6.23
CA PRO A 578 -14.91 14.53 -4.89
C PRO A 578 -16.44 14.71 -4.81
N THR A 579 -16.97 14.59 -3.60
CA THR A 579 -18.41 14.79 -3.28
C THR A 579 -18.62 15.78 -2.14
N ASP A 580 -17.56 16.14 -1.41
CA ASP A 580 -17.60 17.11 -0.33
C ASP A 580 -16.34 17.99 -0.34
N GLY A 581 -16.49 19.18 0.21
CA GLY A 581 -15.37 20.09 0.47
C GLY A 581 -15.22 21.21 -0.55
N SER A 582 -14.04 21.83 -0.55
CA SER A 582 -13.77 23.01 -1.38
C SER A 582 -12.36 23.03 -1.93
N TYR A 583 -12.20 23.61 -3.12
CA TYR A 583 -10.93 23.86 -3.77
C TYR A 583 -10.87 25.30 -4.29
N GLN A 584 -9.81 26.02 -3.95
CA GLN A 584 -9.63 27.41 -4.34
C GLN A 584 -8.20 27.61 -4.83
N ARG A 585 -8.05 28.30 -5.96
CA ARG A 585 -6.75 28.66 -6.51
C ARG A 585 -6.77 30.07 -7.06
N LEU A 586 -5.89 30.91 -6.56
CA LEU A 586 -5.60 32.24 -7.11
C LEU A 586 -4.18 32.20 -7.69
N SER A 587 -4.01 32.62 -8.94
CA SER A 587 -2.72 32.65 -9.62
C SER A 587 -2.50 34.00 -10.29
N LEU A 588 -1.29 34.53 -10.15
CA LEU A 588 -0.76 35.68 -10.85
C LEU A 588 0.45 35.21 -11.66
N GLU A 589 0.50 35.64 -12.91
CA GLU A 589 1.62 35.46 -13.82
C GLU A 589 1.96 36.81 -14.44
N THR A 590 3.24 37.12 -14.63
CA THR A 590 3.65 38.39 -15.25
C THR A 590 4.93 38.22 -16.05
N GLY A 591 4.95 38.78 -17.26
CA GLY A 591 6.18 39.08 -18.00
C GLY A 591 6.77 40.39 -17.45
N VAL A 592 7.93 40.31 -16.81
CA VAL A 592 8.48 41.48 -16.09
C VAL A 592 9.05 42.53 -17.05
N PRO A 593 9.14 43.80 -16.59
CA PRO A 593 9.74 44.86 -17.41
C PRO A 593 11.14 44.52 -17.93
N GLY A 594 11.36 44.76 -19.21
CA GLY A 594 12.56 44.36 -19.96
C GLY A 594 12.46 43.01 -20.66
N SER A 595 11.29 42.36 -20.63
CA SER A 595 10.92 41.25 -21.52
C SER A 595 10.36 41.79 -22.83
N ASP A 596 10.39 41.00 -23.91
CA ASP A 596 9.75 41.39 -25.18
C ASP A 596 8.21 41.42 -25.07
N ALA A 597 7.65 40.69 -24.11
CA ALA A 597 6.24 40.70 -23.76
C ALA A 597 6.03 41.09 -22.29
N GLU A 598 5.61 42.34 -22.05
CA GLU A 598 5.29 42.85 -20.72
C GLU A 598 3.78 42.73 -20.44
N TYR A 599 3.39 41.83 -19.54
CA TYR A 599 1.97 41.59 -19.25
C TYR A 599 1.75 41.12 -17.81
N TYR A 600 0.50 41.13 -17.36
CA TYR A 600 0.06 40.41 -16.19
C TYR A 600 -1.20 39.60 -16.48
N LYS A 601 -1.33 38.45 -15.83
CA LYS A 601 -2.41 37.48 -16.02
C LYS A 601 -2.85 36.93 -14.67
N LEU A 602 -4.08 37.27 -14.28
CA LEU A 602 -4.73 36.83 -13.06
C LEU A 602 -5.73 35.73 -13.38
N ARG A 603 -5.71 34.65 -12.59
CA ARG A 603 -6.64 33.52 -12.69
C ARG A 603 -7.17 33.16 -11.31
N ALA A 604 -8.48 33.08 -11.17
CA ALA A 604 -9.15 32.62 -9.95
C ALA A 604 -10.05 31.43 -10.30
N ARG A 605 -9.84 30.29 -9.62
CA ARG A 605 -10.68 29.10 -9.69
C ARG A 605 -11.23 28.79 -8.31
N ALA A 606 -12.53 28.57 -8.22
CA ALA A 606 -13.19 28.14 -7.00
C ALA A 606 -14.13 26.98 -7.31
N GLN A 607 -14.11 25.96 -6.46
CA GLN A 607 -15.00 24.82 -6.51
C GLN A 607 -15.50 24.55 -5.08
N GLN A 608 -16.80 24.32 -4.95
CA GLN A 608 -17.46 24.01 -3.69
C GLN A 608 -18.43 22.87 -3.92
N LEU A 609 -18.34 21.84 -3.08
CA LEU A 609 -19.28 20.74 -3.06
C LEU A 609 -20.04 20.71 -1.73
N PHE A 610 -21.28 20.24 -1.79
CA PHE A 610 -22.14 20.04 -0.64
C PHE A 610 -22.81 18.67 -0.76
N PRO A 611 -22.48 17.68 0.09
CA PRO A 611 -23.20 16.41 0.11
C PRO A 611 -24.64 16.63 0.55
N ILE A 612 -25.57 15.93 -0.10
CA ILE A 612 -27.02 16.03 0.15
C ILE A 612 -27.46 14.94 1.13
N ASN A 613 -26.77 13.79 1.16
CA ASN A 613 -27.04 12.66 2.04
C ASN A 613 -25.79 12.21 2.81
N ASN A 614 -26.00 11.48 3.91
CA ASN A 614 -24.93 11.03 4.81
C ASN A 614 -23.93 10.08 4.12
N ASP A 615 -24.37 9.32 3.13
CA ASP A 615 -23.51 8.38 2.38
C ASP A 615 -22.69 9.10 1.28
N GLU A 616 -22.82 10.43 1.16
CA GLU A 616 -22.12 11.29 0.20
C GLU A 616 -22.30 10.89 -1.29
N THR A 617 -23.38 10.16 -1.61
CA THR A 617 -23.66 9.69 -2.98
C THR A 617 -24.36 10.74 -3.85
N TRP A 618 -25.02 11.71 -3.21
CA TRP A 618 -25.61 12.88 -3.84
C TRP A 618 -24.86 14.14 -3.40
N ALA A 619 -24.53 15.04 -4.33
CA ALA A 619 -23.88 16.30 -4.00
C ALA A 619 -24.23 17.43 -4.97
N PHE A 620 -24.35 18.66 -4.46
CA PHE A 620 -24.29 19.85 -5.31
C PHE A 620 -22.83 20.24 -5.50
N LYS A 621 -22.43 20.56 -6.74
CA LYS A 621 -21.09 21.07 -7.05
C LYS A 621 -21.21 22.38 -7.82
N PHE A 622 -20.54 23.40 -7.32
CA PHE A 622 -20.42 24.70 -7.97
C PHE A 622 -18.97 24.93 -8.35
N THR A 623 -18.73 25.32 -9.60
CA THR A 623 -17.40 25.68 -10.11
C THR A 623 -17.46 27.07 -10.71
N GLY A 624 -16.44 27.89 -10.46
CA GLY A 624 -16.27 29.20 -11.10
C GLY A 624 -14.82 29.41 -11.49
N ASN A 625 -14.61 29.89 -12.72
CA ASN A 625 -13.31 30.31 -13.24
C ASN A 625 -13.42 31.75 -13.74
N VAL A 626 -12.50 32.60 -13.29
CA VAL A 626 -12.41 34.00 -13.75
C VAL A 626 -10.96 34.30 -14.11
N GLY A 627 -10.76 34.87 -15.29
CA GLY A 627 -9.47 35.30 -15.80
C GLY A 627 -9.50 36.78 -16.17
N TYR A 628 -8.42 37.50 -15.88
CA TYR A 628 -8.19 38.85 -16.37
C TYR A 628 -6.71 39.02 -16.67
N ALA A 629 -6.38 39.54 -17.83
CA ALA A 629 -5.01 39.79 -18.24
C ALA A 629 -4.93 41.09 -19.04
N ASP A 630 -3.79 41.77 -18.93
CA ASP A 630 -3.53 43.00 -19.66
C ASP A 630 -2.04 43.26 -19.80
N THR A 631 -1.68 44.23 -20.63
CA THR A 631 -0.29 44.69 -20.80
C THR A 631 0.22 45.40 -19.54
N LEU A 632 1.50 45.25 -19.22
CA LEU A 632 2.13 45.82 -18.04
C LEU A 632 2.93 47.10 -18.38
N GLY A 633 2.23 48.20 -18.63
CA GLY A 633 2.86 49.47 -19.02
C GLY A 633 3.23 49.53 -20.51
N GLY A 634 3.57 50.72 -21.01
CA GLY A 634 3.84 50.93 -22.43
C GLY A 634 2.59 51.10 -23.30
N ASN A 635 2.79 51.09 -24.62
CA ASN A 635 1.72 51.12 -25.64
C ASN A 635 1.61 49.79 -26.40
N ASP A 636 2.34 48.75 -25.97
CA ASP A 636 2.40 47.47 -26.67
C ASP A 636 1.14 46.64 -26.40
N PRO A 637 0.60 45.95 -27.42
CA PRO A 637 -0.59 45.13 -27.27
C PRO A 637 -0.33 43.92 -26.37
N TYR A 638 -1.34 43.52 -25.60
CA TYR A 638 -1.29 42.27 -24.83
C TYR A 638 -0.98 41.08 -25.76
N PRO A 639 -0.15 40.11 -25.37
CA PRO A 639 0.18 38.99 -26.26
C PRO A 639 -1.01 38.07 -26.54
N PHE A 640 -1.42 37.94 -27.81
CA PHE A 640 -2.59 37.14 -28.19
C PHE A 640 -2.43 35.65 -27.86
N TYR A 641 -1.20 35.13 -27.89
CA TYR A 641 -0.89 33.74 -27.54
C TYR A 641 -1.03 33.46 -26.04
N GLU A 642 -1.26 34.50 -25.22
CA GLU A 642 -1.62 34.40 -23.81
C GLU A 642 -3.12 34.64 -23.58
N ASN A 643 -3.98 34.64 -24.60
CA ASN A 643 -5.43 34.72 -24.39
C ASN A 643 -5.98 33.53 -23.60
N PHE A 644 -7.12 33.76 -22.95
CA PHE A 644 -8.00 32.71 -22.43
C PHE A 644 -8.92 32.19 -23.53
N TYR A 645 -9.33 30.94 -23.41
CA TYR A 645 -10.29 30.28 -24.29
C TYR A 645 -11.39 29.63 -23.45
N ALA A 646 -12.60 29.58 -24.01
CA ALA A 646 -13.76 28.94 -23.38
C ALA A 646 -14.52 28.05 -24.38
N GLY A 647 -15.30 27.11 -23.85
CA GLY A 647 -16.04 26.10 -24.61
C GLY A 647 -15.36 24.73 -24.59
N GLY A 648 -16.16 23.67 -24.58
CA GLY A 648 -15.70 22.29 -24.50
C GLY A 648 -15.70 21.68 -23.09
N LEU A 649 -15.17 20.46 -22.99
CA LEU A 649 -15.00 19.77 -21.70
C LEU A 649 -14.08 20.57 -20.77
N GLY A 650 -14.52 20.77 -19.52
CA GLY A 650 -13.79 21.57 -18.52
C GLY A 650 -14.10 23.07 -18.53
N SER A 651 -14.87 23.54 -19.52
CA SER A 651 -15.39 24.91 -19.65
C SER A 651 -16.91 24.86 -19.82
N VAL A 652 -17.46 25.47 -20.88
CA VAL A 652 -18.89 25.41 -21.24
C VAL A 652 -19.12 24.22 -22.18
N ARG A 653 -19.64 23.11 -21.64
CA ARG A 653 -19.95 21.91 -22.44
C ARG A 653 -21.04 22.20 -23.46
N GLY A 654 -21.10 21.46 -24.57
CA GLY A 654 -22.09 21.69 -25.64
C GLY A 654 -21.65 22.69 -26.72
N PHE A 655 -20.61 23.47 -26.44
CA PHE A 655 -19.88 24.25 -27.44
C PHE A 655 -18.57 23.55 -27.78
N THR A 656 -18.12 23.70 -29.02
CA THR A 656 -16.84 23.14 -29.49
C THR A 656 -15.68 23.73 -28.68
N SER A 657 -14.60 22.95 -28.50
CA SER A 657 -13.50 23.34 -27.61
C SER A 657 -12.88 24.67 -28.04
N ASN A 658 -12.71 25.59 -27.08
CA ASN A 658 -12.10 26.90 -27.27
C ASN A 658 -12.82 27.87 -28.23
N THR A 659 -14.01 27.54 -28.75
CA THR A 659 -14.70 28.35 -29.78
C THR A 659 -15.46 29.57 -29.26
N LEU A 660 -15.68 29.68 -27.94
CA LEU A 660 -16.39 30.82 -27.35
C LEU A 660 -15.47 32.03 -27.19
N GLY A 661 -15.89 33.17 -27.72
CA GLY A 661 -15.19 34.44 -27.55
C GLY A 661 -15.29 35.35 -28.75
N GLN A 662 -14.41 36.35 -28.77
CA GLN A 662 -14.27 37.26 -29.89
C GLN A 662 -13.78 36.51 -31.14
N ARG A 663 -14.46 36.72 -32.27
CA ARG A 663 -14.04 36.19 -33.56
C ARG A 663 -12.93 37.02 -34.17
N THR A 664 -12.08 36.36 -34.95
CA THR A 664 -10.99 36.94 -35.71
C THR A 664 -11.47 37.56 -37.01
N THR A 665 -10.72 38.53 -37.50
CA THR A 665 -10.86 39.09 -38.84
C THR A 665 -10.05 38.24 -39.82
N PRO A 666 -10.69 37.55 -40.79
CA PRO A 666 -9.95 36.71 -41.73
C PRO A 666 -9.03 37.53 -42.62
N ALA A 667 -7.86 37.00 -42.97
CA ALA A 667 -6.99 37.60 -43.97
C ALA A 667 -7.66 37.66 -45.35
N THR A 668 -7.37 38.73 -46.13
CA THR A 668 -7.94 38.95 -47.47
C THR A 668 -7.64 37.79 -48.44
N GLU A 669 -6.51 37.10 -48.23
CA GLU A 669 -6.02 36.04 -49.12
C GLU A 669 -6.63 34.64 -48.89
N GLY A 670 -7.58 34.49 -47.95
CA GLY A 670 -8.40 33.27 -47.85
C GLY A 670 -8.54 32.61 -46.46
N GLY A 671 -8.79 33.38 -45.40
CA GLY A 671 -9.10 32.84 -44.06
C GLY A 671 -10.59 32.60 -43.79
N ARG A 672 -10.91 31.90 -42.70
CA ARG A 672 -12.26 31.82 -42.10
C ARG A 672 -12.26 32.56 -40.76
N ASP A 673 -13.39 33.14 -40.37
CA ASP A 673 -13.57 33.75 -39.05
C ASP A 673 -13.53 32.63 -38.00
N ARG A 674 -12.45 32.56 -37.22
CA ARG A 674 -12.28 31.64 -36.09
C ARG A 674 -12.25 32.40 -34.76
N THR A 675 -12.24 31.74 -33.62
CA THR A 675 -12.08 32.43 -32.33
C THR A 675 -10.65 32.94 -32.11
N LEU A 676 -10.50 34.12 -31.50
CA LEU A 676 -9.23 34.64 -31.00
C LEU A 676 -9.04 34.33 -29.51
N GLY A 677 -10.11 33.93 -28.81
CA GLY A 677 -10.19 33.96 -27.36
C GLY A 677 -10.33 35.38 -26.81
N GLY A 678 -9.88 35.60 -25.57
CA GLY A 678 -9.92 36.91 -24.95
C GLY A 678 -8.98 37.06 -23.76
N ASN A 679 -8.64 38.29 -23.38
CA ASN A 679 -7.83 38.55 -22.17
C ASN A 679 -8.68 38.64 -20.90
N ILE A 680 -10.00 38.50 -21.00
CA ILE A 680 -10.92 38.31 -19.88
C ILE A 680 -11.69 36.99 -20.10
N SER A 681 -11.79 36.15 -19.07
CA SER A 681 -12.61 34.93 -19.08
C SER A 681 -13.53 34.92 -17.87
N ILE A 682 -14.79 34.53 -18.09
CA ILE A 682 -15.79 34.34 -17.04
C ILE A 682 -16.51 33.04 -17.34
N GLU A 683 -16.38 32.06 -16.47
CA GLU A 683 -17.00 30.74 -16.60
C GLU A 683 -17.53 30.25 -15.26
N GLY A 684 -18.65 29.53 -15.29
CA GLY A 684 -19.29 28.95 -14.13
C GLY A 684 -20.08 27.69 -14.48
N SER A 685 -20.18 26.78 -13.52
CA SER A 685 -20.94 25.54 -13.65
C SER A 685 -21.63 25.20 -12.34
N ALA A 686 -22.89 24.77 -12.45
CA ALA A 686 -23.65 24.19 -11.35
C ALA A 686 -24.04 22.76 -11.71
N GLU A 687 -23.61 21.80 -10.89
CA GLU A 687 -23.83 20.37 -11.11
C GLU A 687 -24.57 19.73 -9.93
N ILE A 688 -25.44 18.78 -10.24
CA ILE A 688 -26.03 17.84 -9.28
C ILE A 688 -25.42 16.47 -9.58
N ILE A 689 -24.59 16.00 -8.67
CA ILE A 689 -24.02 14.65 -8.69
C ILE A 689 -25.04 13.70 -8.08
N PHE A 690 -25.25 12.57 -8.73
CA PHE A 690 -26.17 11.53 -8.28
C PHE A 690 -25.60 10.14 -8.57
N PRO A 691 -26.08 9.11 -7.88
CA PRO A 691 -25.64 7.73 -8.10
C PRO A 691 -26.49 6.99 -9.15
N MET A 692 -25.89 6.00 -9.80
CA MET A 692 -26.60 5.09 -10.71
C MET A 692 -27.07 3.83 -9.96
N PRO A 693 -28.37 3.49 -10.00
CA PRO A 693 -28.96 2.45 -9.14
C PRO A 693 -28.51 1.01 -9.45
N PHE A 694 -27.76 0.79 -10.54
CA PHE A 694 -27.33 -0.54 -10.99
C PHE A 694 -25.82 -0.76 -10.81
N ILE A 695 -25.12 0.14 -10.11
CA ILE A 695 -23.67 0.09 -9.91
C ILE A 695 -23.39 0.10 -8.40
N GLU A 696 -22.79 -0.99 -7.93
CA GLU A 696 -22.46 -1.18 -6.51
C GLU A 696 -21.31 -0.27 -6.08
N ASP A 697 -20.25 -0.13 -6.91
CA ASP A 697 -19.13 0.77 -6.63
C ASP A 697 -19.30 2.15 -7.27
N GLN A 698 -19.86 3.07 -6.50
CA GLN A 698 -20.07 4.47 -6.89
C GLN A 698 -18.79 5.32 -6.77
N ARG A 699 -17.66 4.76 -6.30
CA ARG A 699 -16.39 5.50 -6.23
C ARG A 699 -15.66 5.53 -7.56
N ALA A 700 -15.93 4.56 -8.44
CA ALA A 700 -15.37 4.51 -9.78
C ALA A 700 -16.20 5.29 -10.80
N LEU A 701 -17.47 5.61 -10.52
CA LEU A 701 -18.38 6.27 -11.47
C LEU A 701 -19.07 7.49 -10.84
N GLN A 702 -18.96 8.64 -11.49
CA GLN A 702 -19.67 9.86 -11.13
C GLN A 702 -20.62 10.30 -12.26
N THR A 703 -21.91 10.38 -11.96
CA THR A 703 -22.91 10.95 -12.86
C THR A 703 -23.37 12.32 -12.39
N SER A 704 -23.61 13.23 -13.32
CA SER A 704 -24.00 14.61 -13.00
C SER A 704 -25.00 15.18 -13.99
N LEU A 705 -25.97 15.94 -13.50
CA LEU A 705 -26.71 16.93 -14.29
C LEU A 705 -26.01 18.27 -14.14
N PHE A 706 -25.79 19.00 -15.23
CA PHE A 706 -25.06 20.26 -15.17
C PHE A 706 -25.77 21.39 -15.92
N LEU A 707 -25.51 22.61 -15.47
CA LEU A 707 -25.78 23.87 -16.15
C LEU A 707 -24.46 24.66 -16.18
N ASP A 708 -23.92 24.86 -17.38
CA ASP A 708 -22.70 25.62 -17.60
C ASP A 708 -23.02 26.98 -18.19
N GLY A 709 -22.15 27.96 -17.92
CA GLY A 709 -22.24 29.28 -18.48
C GLY A 709 -20.88 29.96 -18.55
N GLY A 710 -20.55 30.60 -19.66
CA GLY A 710 -19.29 31.31 -19.78
C GLY A 710 -19.01 31.90 -21.15
N ASN A 711 -18.02 32.78 -21.21
CA ASN A 711 -17.45 33.31 -22.44
C ASN A 711 -16.08 33.97 -22.18
N THR A 712 -15.36 34.31 -23.25
CA THR A 712 -14.16 35.15 -23.21
C THR A 712 -14.42 36.50 -23.88
N PHE A 713 -13.73 37.53 -23.41
CA PHE A 713 -13.90 38.92 -23.84
C PHE A 713 -12.55 39.61 -24.04
N LEU A 714 -12.55 40.69 -24.82
CA LEU A 714 -11.40 41.57 -24.98
C LEU A 714 -11.60 42.88 -24.22
N SER A 715 -10.64 43.29 -23.38
CA SER A 715 -10.63 44.64 -22.80
C SER A 715 -10.45 45.72 -23.88
N SER A 716 -9.64 45.42 -24.90
CA SER A 716 -9.42 46.24 -26.10
C SER A 716 -9.25 45.36 -27.32
N CYS A 717 -9.80 45.79 -28.46
CA CYS A 717 -9.62 45.12 -29.73
C CYS A 717 -8.17 45.18 -30.22
N TYR A 718 -7.69 44.08 -30.81
CA TYR A 718 -6.40 44.05 -31.49
C TYR A 718 -6.45 44.86 -32.79
N ASP A 719 -5.34 45.47 -33.15
CA ASP A 719 -5.17 46.07 -34.47
C ASP A 719 -5.12 44.99 -35.55
N VAL A 720 -5.63 45.32 -36.73
CA VAL A 720 -5.61 44.45 -37.92
C VAL A 720 -4.74 45.04 -39.02
N LEU A 721 -4.41 44.27 -40.04
CA LEU A 721 -3.71 44.77 -41.22
C LEU A 721 -4.51 45.88 -41.91
N ALA A 722 -3.81 46.86 -42.49
CA ALA A 722 -4.44 48.04 -43.07
C ALA A 722 -5.43 47.71 -44.21
N GLU A 723 -5.18 46.64 -44.96
CA GLU A 723 -6.07 46.12 -46.01
C GLU A 723 -7.35 45.47 -45.46
N ASP A 724 -7.34 45.03 -44.21
CA ASP A 724 -8.42 44.30 -43.56
C ASP A 724 -9.27 45.18 -42.62
N ALA A 725 -8.83 46.41 -42.34
CA ALA A 725 -9.49 47.34 -41.43
C ALA A 725 -10.99 47.58 -41.75
N GLY A 726 -11.38 47.55 -43.02
CA GLY A 726 -12.79 47.68 -43.44
C GLY A 726 -13.67 46.46 -43.14
N ARG A 727 -13.08 45.34 -42.72
CA ARG A 727 -13.74 44.07 -42.41
C ARG A 727 -13.63 43.69 -40.93
N GLN A 728 -12.94 44.49 -40.12
CA GLN A 728 -12.77 44.23 -38.70
C GLN A 728 -14.12 44.19 -37.99
N GLN A 729 -14.38 43.07 -37.32
CA GLN A 729 -15.56 42.90 -36.47
C GLN A 729 -15.07 42.61 -35.06
N CYS A 730 -14.95 43.63 -34.22
CA CYS A 730 -14.52 43.47 -32.84
C CYS A 730 -15.32 44.32 -31.88
N ASN A 731 -15.70 43.71 -30.74
CA ASN A 731 -16.32 44.38 -29.61
C ASN A 731 -15.35 44.33 -28.43
N SER A 732 -15.12 45.49 -27.80
CA SER A 732 -14.30 45.61 -26.59
C SER A 732 -15.15 45.87 -25.35
N GLY A 733 -14.75 45.30 -24.22
CA GLY A 733 -15.47 45.37 -22.95
C GLY A 733 -16.15 44.06 -22.60
N VAL A 734 -16.74 44.00 -21.41
CA VAL A 734 -17.49 42.84 -20.93
C VAL A 734 -18.98 43.12 -21.10
N ASP A 735 -19.62 42.44 -22.05
CA ASP A 735 -21.07 42.38 -22.16
C ASP A 735 -21.58 41.03 -21.66
N LEU A 736 -22.26 41.03 -20.51
CA LEU A 736 -22.81 39.81 -19.93
C LEU A 736 -23.92 39.18 -20.80
N GLY A 737 -24.46 39.93 -21.77
CA GLY A 737 -25.37 39.40 -22.77
C GLY A 737 -24.73 38.38 -23.71
N ASP A 738 -23.41 38.45 -23.91
CA ASP A 738 -22.69 37.51 -24.79
C ASP A 738 -22.34 36.20 -24.09
N LEU A 739 -22.66 36.03 -22.80
CA LEU A 739 -22.44 34.76 -22.11
C LEU A 739 -23.25 33.64 -22.77
N ARG A 740 -22.60 32.50 -23.02
CA ARG A 740 -23.25 31.30 -23.53
C ARG A 740 -23.52 30.31 -22.42
N TYR A 741 -24.66 29.64 -22.50
CA TYR A 741 -25.15 28.70 -21.50
C TYR A 741 -25.48 27.37 -22.16
N SER A 742 -25.31 26.29 -21.41
CA SER A 742 -25.72 24.96 -21.83
C SER A 742 -26.19 24.14 -20.64
N ALA A 743 -27.05 23.15 -20.89
CA ALA A 743 -27.44 22.18 -19.88
C ALA A 743 -27.30 20.76 -20.40
N GLY A 744 -26.95 19.83 -19.51
CA GLY A 744 -26.64 18.48 -19.96
C GLY A 744 -26.48 17.44 -18.87
N ILE A 745 -26.09 16.25 -19.33
CA ILE A 745 -25.75 15.09 -18.50
C ILE A 745 -24.28 14.77 -18.70
N GLY A 746 -23.55 14.63 -17.59
CA GLY A 746 -22.15 14.21 -17.55
C GLY A 746 -22.01 12.84 -16.91
N LEU A 747 -21.05 12.06 -17.40
CA LEU A 747 -20.67 10.75 -16.89
C LEU A 747 -19.14 10.70 -16.85
N SER A 748 -18.56 10.53 -15.67
CA SER A 748 -17.12 10.30 -15.52
C SER A 748 -16.90 8.92 -14.90
N TRP A 749 -16.08 8.10 -15.55
CA TRP A 749 -15.78 6.73 -15.16
C TRP A 749 -14.27 6.53 -15.04
N LEU A 750 -13.82 6.10 -13.87
CA LEU A 750 -12.44 5.68 -13.67
C LEU A 750 -12.27 4.25 -14.21
N THR A 751 -11.63 4.14 -15.38
CA THR A 751 -11.34 2.84 -16.02
C THR A 751 -9.91 2.39 -15.69
N PRO A 752 -9.54 1.12 -15.92
CA PRO A 752 -8.16 0.65 -15.76
C PRO A 752 -7.13 1.41 -16.59
N VAL A 753 -7.56 2.07 -17.68
CA VAL A 753 -6.69 2.85 -18.58
C VAL A 753 -6.75 4.37 -18.33
N GLY A 754 -7.49 4.81 -17.30
CA GLY A 754 -7.62 6.21 -16.89
C GLY A 754 -9.08 6.71 -16.86
N PRO A 755 -9.31 7.97 -16.43
CA PRO A 755 -10.64 8.54 -16.42
C PRO A 755 -11.20 8.72 -17.82
N LEU A 756 -12.45 8.34 -17.99
CA LEU A 756 -13.24 8.50 -19.19
C LEU A 756 -14.42 9.40 -18.85
N THR A 757 -14.49 10.56 -19.48
CA THR A 757 -15.56 11.53 -19.24
C THR A 757 -16.34 11.75 -20.52
N PHE A 758 -17.66 11.70 -20.38
CA PHE A 758 -18.64 11.99 -21.41
C PHE A 758 -19.50 13.16 -20.97
N SER A 759 -19.93 13.97 -21.93
CA SER A 759 -21.03 14.90 -21.74
C SER A 759 -21.95 14.93 -22.94
N ILE A 760 -23.24 14.97 -22.67
CA ILE A 760 -24.29 15.29 -23.63
C ILE A 760 -24.89 16.62 -23.19
N ALA A 761 -24.74 17.65 -24.00
CA ALA A 761 -25.12 19.01 -23.62
C ALA A 761 -25.87 19.70 -24.75
N GLU A 762 -26.94 20.40 -24.38
CA GLU A 762 -27.71 21.26 -25.28
C GLU A 762 -27.33 22.73 -24.99
N PRO A 763 -26.77 23.46 -25.97
CA PRO A 763 -26.67 24.92 -25.92
C PRO A 763 -28.06 25.57 -25.76
N LEU A 764 -28.20 26.51 -24.83
CA LEU A 764 -29.49 27.13 -24.50
C LEU A 764 -29.72 28.49 -25.18
N ASN A 765 -28.64 29.15 -25.61
CA ASN A 765 -28.66 30.48 -26.21
C ASN A 765 -27.53 30.67 -27.24
N ASP A 766 -27.28 29.67 -28.08
CA ASP A 766 -26.35 29.79 -29.20
C ASP A 766 -26.81 30.86 -30.21
N GLU A 767 -25.86 31.57 -30.80
CA GLU A 767 -26.10 32.59 -31.82
C GLU A 767 -25.45 32.23 -33.15
N SER A 768 -25.78 33.00 -34.19
CA SER A 768 -25.19 32.82 -35.51
C SER A 768 -23.69 33.09 -35.45
N GLY A 769 -22.91 32.00 -35.47
CA GLY A 769 -21.46 32.05 -35.44
C GLY A 769 -20.81 31.22 -34.35
N ASP A 770 -21.58 30.77 -33.36
CA ASP A 770 -21.12 29.81 -32.38
C ASP A 770 -20.99 28.43 -33.00
N ASP A 771 -19.97 27.68 -32.56
CA ASP A 771 -19.75 26.30 -32.96
C ASP A 771 -20.19 25.37 -31.82
N THR A 772 -21.16 24.51 -32.10
CA THR A 772 -21.81 23.65 -31.10
C THR A 772 -21.44 22.19 -31.28
N GLN A 773 -21.27 21.50 -30.15
CA GLN A 773 -20.90 20.09 -30.09
C GLN A 773 -21.71 19.38 -29.02
N PHE A 774 -22.81 18.76 -29.44
CA PHE A 774 -23.78 18.10 -28.56
C PHE A 774 -23.18 16.96 -27.71
N PHE A 775 -22.32 16.12 -28.30
CA PHE A 775 -21.70 14.99 -27.62
C PHE A 775 -20.18 15.19 -27.52
N GLN A 776 -19.68 15.17 -26.28
CA GLN A 776 -18.27 15.36 -26.00
C GLN A 776 -17.70 14.21 -25.16
N PHE A 777 -16.46 13.83 -25.42
CA PHE A 777 -15.76 12.83 -24.62
C PHE A 777 -14.24 13.01 -24.57
N SER A 778 -13.65 12.54 -23.47
CA SER A 778 -12.20 12.46 -23.28
C SER A 778 -11.83 11.20 -22.51
N LEU A 779 -10.75 10.53 -22.93
CA LEU A 779 -10.18 9.35 -22.29
C LEU A 779 -8.74 9.64 -21.84
N GLY A 780 -8.39 9.28 -20.61
CA GLY A 780 -7.02 9.24 -20.11
C GLY A 780 -6.43 10.59 -19.67
N GLN A 781 -7.12 11.70 -19.93
CA GLN A 781 -6.79 13.01 -19.35
C GLN A 781 -7.57 13.21 -18.04
N THR A 782 -6.84 13.44 -16.95
CA THR A 782 -7.37 14.09 -15.74
C THR A 782 -7.22 15.61 -15.90
N PHE A 783 -8.33 16.36 -15.91
CA PHE A 783 -8.36 17.83 -16.00
C PHE A 783 -8.19 18.54 -14.65
#